data_AF-A0A179T2T1-F1
#
_entry.id   AF-A0A179T2T1-F1
#
_cell.length_a   1.000
_cell.length_b   1.000
_cell.length_c   1.000
_cell.angle_alpha   90.00
_cell.angle_beta   90.00
_cell.angle_gamma   90.00
#
_symmetry.space_group_name_H-M   'P 1'
#
loop_
_entity.id
_entity.type
_entity.pdbx_description
1 polymer ?
#
loop_
_entity_poly.entity_id
_entity_poly.type
_entity_poly.pdbx_seq_one_letter_code
_entity_poly.pdbx_strand_id
1 'polypeptide(L)'
;MNKRNLSKRGIALFSITLLVLFQVLSFFPQQVDAAVLTNGATISAVDKDGNKILPLTAVEIEEGETAFDLLKEVTEEQDVILDYGEDPNFGAFINSIGSVIPEGDHYWGFMINGEGAQVGASSYVVEKGDSLLFKVISYPAETVDITVSAVDKNKNVVFRETVSVVNGSSAYDALKLAGKTAEVSVDTSIDSEFFAYVNNIGKVELGDYDYWSTYLNDEYMQEGITSTIVKNGDHLKLVVESWGPPPDETGEDEQPVTDGETPEDDTGTEEPKPDQTPVTLEQVRTAVQSTKQYLSKKAINDDFTAIALEVVGGDVPQEYIDRLKEDIIEKEGIYRNVTDYERFVIGLTAAGIDPTNFAGYNLVEKIHSNERMIKQGNNGVIYALLAYDSGNYEIPSDAKWTREKLVNYLLDQQLNKGGWSLFGTSPSVDITGMALAALAPYKEQENVQAAINKAVEWFSSVQDSNGGFSDDTNGGDASETTAQVIIGLASVGVDPTDERFTKQAGDLVVASLDSGASTGVNLIQHLLTFKQSDGGFAHLSGGDTNTMASTQALLALTAYDYLLTDKGSIYRFSKPKVVVDSDEIVDNEVTPTPEKTAEIEESLNEVKQPETKSEATTVVNKKESAQEIVKGQPLPNTATPLFNLLAAGGTLLVIGSTVLVYSNRRQTNKV
;
A
#
# COMPACT_ATOMS: atom_id res chain seq x y z
N MET A 1 4.68 -67.87 19.08
CA MET A 1 4.53 -66.48 18.56
C MET A 1 3.18 -65.95 18.99
N ASN A 2 3.15 -65.06 19.99
CA ASN A 2 1.93 -64.71 20.72
C ASN A 2 1.20 -63.55 19.99
N LYS A 3 -0.01 -63.81 19.47
CA LYS A 3 -0.86 -62.84 18.73
C LYS A 3 -1.06 -61.50 19.46
N ARG A 4 -0.86 -61.48 20.78
CA ARG A 4 -1.01 -60.32 21.66
C ARG A 4 0.10 -59.26 21.56
N ASN A 5 1.27 -59.60 21.01
CA ASN A 5 2.37 -58.65 20.80
C ASN A 5 2.31 -57.95 19.43
N LEU A 6 1.61 -58.53 18.44
CA LEU A 6 1.42 -57.86 17.15
C LEU A 6 0.41 -56.71 17.24
N SER A 7 -0.64 -56.81 18.07
CA SER A 7 -1.64 -55.74 18.17
C SER A 7 -1.10 -54.46 18.82
N LYS A 8 -0.20 -54.57 19.79
CA LYS A 8 0.40 -53.40 20.46
C LYS A 8 1.41 -52.67 19.57
N ARG A 9 2.17 -53.41 18.75
CA ARG A 9 3.08 -52.80 17.77
C ARG A 9 2.31 -52.15 16.62
N GLY A 10 1.20 -52.75 16.18
CA GLY A 10 0.33 -52.15 15.16
C GLY A 10 -0.32 -50.84 15.60
N ILE A 11 -0.80 -50.76 16.85
CA ILE A 11 -1.39 -49.53 17.40
C ILE A 11 -0.32 -48.45 17.57
N ALA A 12 0.88 -48.80 18.07
CA ALA A 12 1.97 -47.85 18.21
C ALA A 12 2.46 -47.31 16.85
N LEU A 13 2.58 -48.19 15.84
CA LEU A 13 2.93 -47.75 14.48
C LEU A 13 1.84 -46.83 13.92
N PHE A 14 0.56 -47.20 14.07
CA PHE A 14 -0.56 -46.40 13.58
C PHE A 14 -0.61 -45.01 14.22
N SER A 15 -0.38 -44.91 15.53
CA SER A 15 -0.32 -43.62 16.24
C SER A 15 0.89 -42.77 15.83
N ILE A 16 2.05 -43.39 15.59
CA ILE A 16 3.25 -42.68 15.10
C ILE A 16 3.03 -42.21 13.65
N THR A 17 2.43 -43.03 12.80
CA THR A 17 2.11 -42.65 11.42
C THR A 17 1.08 -41.51 11.39
N LEU A 18 0.07 -41.51 12.27
CA LEU A 18 -0.91 -40.43 12.38
C LEU A 18 -0.27 -39.12 12.88
N LEU A 19 0.66 -39.20 13.85
CA LEU A 19 1.42 -38.06 14.35
C LEU A 19 2.36 -37.47 13.29
N VAL A 20 3.02 -38.32 12.51
CA VAL A 20 3.87 -37.88 11.39
C VAL A 20 3.01 -37.29 10.27
N LEU A 21 1.84 -37.86 9.97
CA LEU A 21 0.89 -37.24 9.02
C LEU A 21 0.38 -35.88 9.50
N PHE A 22 0.07 -35.73 10.79
CA PHE A 22 -0.34 -34.45 11.37
C PHE A 22 0.79 -33.41 11.35
N GLN A 23 2.04 -33.82 11.61
CA GLN A 23 3.21 -32.95 11.52
C GLN A 23 3.49 -32.55 10.06
N VAL A 24 3.42 -33.48 9.11
CA VAL A 24 3.62 -33.19 7.69
C VAL A 24 2.52 -32.27 7.13
N LEU A 25 1.27 -32.44 7.57
CA LEU A 25 0.18 -31.49 7.26
C LEU A 25 0.37 -30.10 7.90
N SER A 26 1.16 -29.99 8.97
CA SER A 26 1.51 -28.71 9.61
C SER A 26 2.73 -28.02 8.98
N PHE A 27 3.48 -28.72 8.11
CA PHE A 27 4.67 -28.20 7.40
C PHE A 27 4.40 -27.89 5.92
N PHE A 28 3.21 -28.17 5.41
CA PHE A 28 2.77 -27.47 4.21
C PHE A 28 2.47 -26.03 4.62
N PRO A 29 3.14 -25.02 4.04
CA PRO A 29 2.66 -23.67 4.19
C PRO A 29 1.21 -23.69 3.70
N GLN A 30 0.27 -23.44 4.62
CA GLN A 30 -1.03 -22.97 4.19
C GLN A 30 -0.69 -21.70 3.40
N GLN A 31 -0.80 -21.76 2.08
CA GLN A 31 -0.84 -20.56 1.28
C GLN A 31 -2.07 -19.82 1.78
N VAL A 32 -1.87 -18.89 2.71
CA VAL A 32 -2.78 -17.78 2.85
C VAL A 32 -2.46 -16.89 1.65
N ASP A 33 -3.02 -17.28 0.52
CA ASP A 33 -3.41 -16.29 -0.45
C ASP A 33 -4.45 -15.40 0.22
N ALA A 34 -4.46 -14.11 -0.11
CA ALA A 34 -5.59 -13.26 0.21
C ALA A 34 -6.80 -13.99 -0.40
N ALA A 35 -7.60 -14.62 0.46
CA ALA A 35 -8.59 -15.57 0.01
C ALA A 35 -9.74 -14.72 -0.50
N VAL A 36 -9.78 -14.51 -1.82
CA VAL A 36 -11.00 -14.11 -2.51
C VAL A 36 -12.13 -14.91 -1.88
N LEU A 37 -13.05 -14.21 -1.24
CA LEU A 37 -14.17 -14.85 -0.56
C LEU A 37 -14.96 -15.60 -1.63
N THR A 38 -15.22 -16.88 -1.37
CA THR A 38 -15.84 -17.78 -2.37
C THR A 38 -17.15 -17.16 -2.87
N ASN A 39 -17.89 -16.62 -1.91
CA ASN A 39 -19.12 -15.89 -2.07
C ASN A 39 -19.04 -14.61 -1.21
N GLY A 40 -18.31 -13.58 -1.66
CA GLY A 40 -18.12 -12.36 -0.86
C GLY A 40 -19.09 -11.23 -1.23
N ALA A 41 -19.45 -10.41 -0.25
CA ALA A 41 -20.15 -9.14 -0.39
C ALA A 41 -19.49 -8.06 0.49
N THR A 42 -19.84 -6.79 0.30
CA THR A 42 -19.37 -5.69 1.16
C THR A 42 -20.53 -5.00 1.87
N ILE A 43 -20.32 -4.61 3.12
CA ILE A 43 -21.32 -3.92 3.94
C ILE A 43 -20.71 -2.74 4.69
N SER A 44 -21.46 -1.65 4.82
CA SER A 44 -21.08 -0.47 5.61
C SER A 44 -22.30 0.28 6.14
N ALA A 45 -22.10 1.12 7.16
CA ALA A 45 -23.15 1.99 7.70
C ALA A 45 -22.61 3.39 8.00
N VAL A 46 -23.34 4.43 7.58
CA VAL A 46 -22.98 5.83 7.77
C VAL A 46 -24.16 6.69 8.24
N ASP A 47 -23.88 7.78 8.95
CA ASP A 47 -24.90 8.75 9.35
C ASP A 47 -25.36 9.64 8.16
N LYS A 48 -26.22 10.62 8.46
CA LYS A 48 -26.76 11.54 7.44
C LYS A 48 -25.69 12.39 6.76
N ASP A 49 -24.60 12.68 7.47
CA ASP A 49 -23.48 13.50 7.01
C ASP A 49 -22.38 12.66 6.35
N GLY A 50 -22.52 11.33 6.37
CA GLY A 50 -21.58 10.37 5.80
C GLY A 50 -20.49 9.91 6.79
N ASN A 51 -20.61 10.24 8.08
CA ASN A 51 -19.66 9.73 9.07
C ASN A 51 -19.87 8.23 9.27
N LYS A 52 -18.76 7.48 9.30
CA LYS A 52 -18.78 6.02 9.44
C LYS A 52 -19.26 5.61 10.84
N ILE A 53 -20.27 4.74 10.87
CA ILE A 53 -20.77 4.07 12.08
C ILE A 53 -20.33 2.61 12.06
N LEU A 54 -20.42 1.99 10.88
CA LEU A 54 -19.84 0.69 10.60
C LEU A 54 -18.86 0.86 9.43
N PRO A 55 -17.55 0.57 9.62
CA PRO A 55 -16.57 0.64 8.55
C PRO A 55 -16.92 -0.31 7.40
N LEU A 56 -16.40 -0.01 6.22
CA LEU A 56 -16.52 -0.89 5.07
C LEU A 56 -15.91 -2.25 5.40
N THR A 57 -16.73 -3.29 5.35
CA THR A 57 -16.39 -4.66 5.76
C THR A 57 -16.73 -5.61 4.62
N ALA A 58 -15.81 -6.53 4.31
CA ALA A 58 -16.04 -7.62 3.38
C ALA A 58 -16.44 -8.86 4.17
N VAL A 59 -17.51 -9.53 3.75
CA VAL A 59 -18.13 -10.66 4.44
C VAL A 59 -18.35 -11.82 3.47
N GLU A 60 -18.15 -13.05 3.95
CA GLU A 60 -18.51 -14.25 3.21
C GLU A 60 -19.98 -14.56 3.48
N ILE A 61 -20.77 -14.66 2.40
CA ILE A 61 -22.23 -14.80 2.47
C ILE A 61 -22.66 -16.27 2.37
N GLU A 62 -23.50 -16.72 3.30
CA GLU A 62 -24.11 -18.05 3.27
C GLU A 62 -25.31 -18.11 2.30
N GLU A 63 -25.67 -19.32 1.85
CA GLU A 63 -26.79 -19.50 0.91
C GLU A 63 -28.11 -19.08 1.56
N GLY A 64 -28.76 -18.06 1.00
CA GLY A 64 -30.06 -17.56 1.46
C GLY A 64 -29.97 -16.50 2.55
N GLU A 65 -28.77 -16.05 2.91
CA GLU A 65 -28.55 -15.01 3.90
C GLU A 65 -29.08 -13.65 3.45
N THR A 66 -29.77 -12.94 4.35
CA THR A 66 -30.36 -11.64 4.03
C THR A 66 -29.44 -10.48 4.37
N ALA A 67 -29.67 -9.32 3.76
CA ALA A 67 -28.91 -8.10 4.08
C ALA A 67 -29.03 -7.71 5.57
N PHE A 68 -30.16 -8.03 6.21
CA PHE A 68 -30.35 -7.81 7.64
C PHE A 68 -29.59 -8.82 8.49
N ASP A 69 -29.48 -10.08 8.07
CA ASP A 69 -28.67 -11.09 8.77
C ASP A 69 -27.20 -10.69 8.79
N LEU A 70 -26.65 -10.25 7.63
CA LEU A 70 -25.29 -9.73 7.54
C LEU A 70 -25.08 -8.48 8.38
N LEU A 71 -26.03 -7.53 8.37
CA LEU A 71 -25.92 -6.35 9.22
C LEU A 71 -25.83 -6.74 10.69
N LYS A 72 -26.64 -7.71 11.12
CA LYS A 72 -26.62 -8.19 12.49
C LYS A 72 -25.30 -8.89 12.83
N GLU A 73 -24.83 -9.79 11.97
CA GLU A 73 -23.55 -10.47 12.17
C GLU A 73 -22.40 -9.47 12.32
N VAL A 74 -22.27 -8.55 11.37
CA VAL A 74 -21.14 -7.61 11.35
C VAL A 74 -21.21 -6.60 12.50
N THR A 75 -22.40 -6.15 12.88
CA THR A 75 -22.56 -5.27 14.05
C THR A 75 -22.26 -6.01 15.36
N GLU A 76 -22.64 -7.29 15.49
CA GLU A 76 -22.26 -8.12 16.63
C GLU A 76 -20.73 -8.36 16.68
N GLU A 77 -20.10 -8.65 15.54
CA GLU A 77 -18.65 -8.87 15.44
C GLU A 77 -17.85 -7.62 15.82
N GLN A 78 -18.32 -6.44 15.43
CA GLN A 78 -17.64 -5.16 15.66
C GLN A 78 -18.09 -4.41 16.93
N ASP A 79 -18.86 -5.07 17.80
CA ASP A 79 -19.41 -4.49 19.04
C ASP A 79 -20.19 -3.17 18.81
N VAL A 80 -20.89 -3.09 17.66
CA VAL A 80 -21.78 -1.98 17.30
C VAL A 80 -23.20 -2.33 17.70
N ILE A 81 -23.83 -1.48 18.51
CA ILE A 81 -25.22 -1.72 18.96
C ILE A 81 -26.18 -1.59 17.78
N LEU A 82 -26.93 -2.66 17.49
CA LEU A 82 -28.03 -2.65 16.53
C LEU A 82 -29.36 -2.75 17.28
N ASP A 83 -30.17 -1.68 17.26
CA ASP A 83 -31.54 -1.69 17.77
C ASP A 83 -32.54 -1.72 16.62
N TYR A 84 -33.50 -2.64 16.68
CA TYR A 84 -34.48 -2.84 15.64
C TYR A 84 -35.80 -3.38 16.19
N GLY A 85 -36.89 -3.03 15.51
CA GLY A 85 -38.23 -3.58 15.73
C GLY A 85 -38.68 -4.48 14.58
N GLU A 86 -39.82 -5.12 14.76
CA GLU A 86 -40.52 -5.87 13.71
C GLU A 86 -41.70 -5.03 13.20
N ASP A 87 -41.65 -4.59 11.94
CA ASP A 87 -42.80 -3.99 11.27
C ASP A 87 -43.65 -5.07 10.57
N PRO A 88 -44.97 -5.12 10.82
CA PRO A 88 -45.84 -6.15 10.24
C PRO A 88 -45.91 -6.18 8.71
N ASN A 89 -45.52 -5.11 8.02
CA ASN A 89 -45.61 -4.97 6.57
C ASN A 89 -44.23 -4.95 5.89
N PHE A 90 -43.19 -4.47 6.59
CA PHE A 90 -41.87 -4.22 6.00
C PHE A 90 -40.73 -5.06 6.60
N GLY A 91 -41.00 -5.88 7.63
CA GLY A 91 -40.00 -6.72 8.29
C GLY A 91 -39.17 -5.94 9.31
N ALA A 92 -37.89 -6.28 9.46
CA ALA A 92 -37.02 -5.63 10.43
C ALA A 92 -36.91 -4.12 10.14
N PHE A 93 -37.30 -3.31 11.12
CA PHE A 93 -37.20 -1.86 11.07
C PHE A 93 -36.05 -1.41 11.98
N ILE A 94 -34.98 -0.85 11.39
CA ILE A 94 -33.79 -0.45 12.13
C ILE A 94 -34.08 0.87 12.87
N ASN A 95 -34.10 0.82 14.20
CA ASN A 95 -34.28 2.00 15.06
C ASN A 95 -32.95 2.77 15.20
N SER A 96 -31.84 2.05 15.40
CA SER A 96 -30.50 2.64 15.50
C SER A 96 -29.39 1.66 15.12
N ILE A 97 -28.30 2.21 14.58
CA ILE A 97 -27.01 1.53 14.44
C ILE A 97 -25.98 2.37 15.20
N GLY A 98 -25.22 1.75 16.09
CA GLY A 98 -24.38 2.45 17.06
C GLY A 98 -25.20 3.39 17.94
N SER A 99 -24.71 4.61 18.13
CA SER A 99 -25.41 5.66 18.88
C SER A 99 -26.38 6.51 18.04
N VAL A 100 -26.58 6.18 16.76
CA VAL A 100 -27.29 7.04 15.82
C VAL A 100 -28.75 6.62 15.67
N ILE A 101 -29.64 7.49 16.14
CA ILE A 101 -31.09 7.37 16.05
C ILE A 101 -31.58 8.44 15.06
N PRO A 102 -32.19 8.07 13.93
CA PRO A 102 -32.77 9.05 13.00
C PRO A 102 -33.89 9.88 13.66
N GLU A 103 -33.93 11.18 13.37
CA GLU A 103 -34.95 12.11 13.88
C GLU A 103 -35.81 12.69 12.74
N GLY A 104 -37.03 13.12 13.08
CA GLY A 104 -37.91 13.80 12.14
C GLY A 104 -38.41 12.88 11.02
N ASP A 105 -38.12 13.26 9.78
CA ASP A 105 -38.45 12.53 8.55
C ASP A 105 -37.30 11.63 8.05
N HIS A 106 -36.21 11.53 8.81
CA HIS A 106 -35.09 10.67 8.48
C HIS A 106 -35.28 9.25 9.02
N TYR A 107 -34.71 8.27 8.33
CA TYR A 107 -34.72 6.86 8.70
C TYR A 107 -33.46 6.17 8.20
N TRP A 108 -33.18 4.97 8.71
CA TRP A 108 -32.14 4.10 8.17
C TRP A 108 -32.57 3.52 6.82
N GLY A 109 -32.06 4.11 5.75
CA GLY A 109 -32.16 3.59 4.39
C GLY A 109 -31.15 2.49 4.14
N PHE A 110 -31.49 1.62 3.19
CA PHE A 110 -30.67 0.50 2.74
C PHE A 110 -30.53 0.59 1.22
N MET A 111 -29.29 0.56 0.74
CA MET A 111 -28.96 0.60 -0.68
C MET A 111 -28.24 -0.68 -1.08
N ILE A 112 -28.57 -1.15 -2.28
CA ILE A 112 -27.95 -2.29 -2.94
C ILE A 112 -27.27 -1.75 -4.19
N ASN A 113 -25.94 -1.84 -4.25
CA ASN A 113 -25.14 -1.39 -5.39
C ASN A 113 -25.48 0.07 -5.80
N GLY A 114 -25.59 0.95 -4.81
CA GLY A 114 -25.88 2.38 -4.97
C GLY A 114 -27.34 2.76 -5.23
N GLU A 115 -28.23 1.79 -5.44
CA GLU A 115 -29.66 2.01 -5.64
C GLU A 115 -30.42 1.81 -4.31
N GLY A 116 -31.35 2.71 -3.98
CA GLY A 116 -32.23 2.54 -2.83
C GLY A 116 -33.09 1.27 -2.96
N ALA A 117 -33.01 0.38 -1.97
CA ALA A 117 -33.68 -0.91 -2.01
C ALA A 117 -35.20 -0.75 -2.09
N GLN A 118 -35.84 -1.55 -2.95
CA GLN A 118 -37.30 -1.61 -3.10
C GLN A 118 -37.97 -2.65 -2.18
N VAL A 119 -37.15 -3.35 -1.40
CA VAL A 119 -37.55 -4.37 -0.42
C VAL A 119 -36.83 -4.10 0.89
N GLY A 120 -37.38 -4.58 2.00
CA GLY A 120 -36.71 -4.49 3.31
C GLY A 120 -35.43 -5.34 3.35
N ALA A 121 -34.47 -4.94 4.18
CA ALA A 121 -33.19 -5.65 4.33
C ALA A 121 -33.38 -7.12 4.77
N SER A 122 -34.45 -7.43 5.51
CA SER A 122 -34.80 -8.80 5.94
C SER A 122 -35.47 -9.65 4.84
N SER A 123 -35.72 -9.08 3.66
CA SER A 123 -36.30 -9.76 2.49
C SER A 123 -35.34 -9.88 1.31
N TYR A 124 -34.27 -9.08 1.30
CA TYR A 124 -33.26 -9.13 0.26
C TYR A 124 -32.23 -10.20 0.59
N VAL A 125 -32.19 -11.26 -0.23
CA VAL A 125 -31.14 -12.27 -0.19
C VAL A 125 -29.92 -11.70 -0.90
N VAL A 126 -28.77 -11.69 -0.21
CA VAL A 126 -27.55 -11.06 -0.71
C VAL A 126 -26.92 -11.91 -1.81
N GLU A 127 -26.52 -11.25 -2.89
CA GLU A 127 -25.85 -11.90 -4.01
C GLU A 127 -24.33 -11.68 -3.97
N LYS A 128 -23.60 -12.58 -4.64
CA LYS A 128 -22.15 -12.48 -4.77
C LYS A 128 -21.76 -11.13 -5.38
N GLY A 129 -20.86 -10.43 -4.70
CA GLY A 129 -20.32 -9.15 -5.13
C GLY A 129 -21.27 -7.97 -4.89
N ASP A 130 -22.34 -8.14 -4.12
CA ASP A 130 -23.16 -7.02 -3.71
C ASP A 130 -22.40 -6.06 -2.79
N SER A 131 -22.71 -4.78 -2.94
CA SER A 131 -22.32 -3.71 -2.04
C SER A 131 -23.55 -3.18 -1.33
N LEU A 132 -23.55 -3.32 0.00
CA LEU A 132 -24.63 -2.97 0.90
C LEU A 132 -24.25 -1.71 1.69
N LEU A 133 -25.06 -0.66 1.57
CA LEU A 133 -24.88 0.57 2.34
C LEU A 133 -26.13 0.84 3.17
N PHE A 134 -25.95 0.97 4.48
CA PHE A 134 -26.97 1.49 5.39
C PHE A 134 -26.67 2.96 5.65
N LYS A 135 -27.64 3.85 5.39
CA LYS A 135 -27.44 5.29 5.56
C LYS A 135 -28.67 5.96 6.13
N VAL A 136 -28.48 6.91 7.05
CA VAL A 136 -29.56 7.79 7.49
C VAL A 136 -29.94 8.74 6.34
N ILE A 137 -31.17 8.61 5.83
CA ILE A 137 -31.69 9.38 4.70
C ILE A 137 -33.10 9.90 4.99
N SER A 138 -33.54 10.93 4.26
CA SER A 138 -34.94 11.31 4.14
C SER A 138 -35.52 10.80 2.81
N TYR A 139 -36.85 10.77 2.67
CA TYR A 139 -37.49 10.39 1.41
C TYR A 139 -37.96 11.63 0.62
N PRO A 140 -37.64 11.74 -0.69
CA PRO A 140 -36.80 10.82 -1.47
C PRO A 140 -35.31 10.96 -1.12
N ALA A 141 -34.54 9.89 -1.30
CA ALA A 141 -33.09 9.90 -1.07
C ALA A 141 -32.41 10.92 -2.02
N GLU A 142 -31.43 11.65 -1.50
CA GLU A 142 -30.56 12.49 -2.34
C GLU A 142 -29.67 11.60 -3.21
N THR A 143 -29.56 11.93 -4.49
CA THR A 143 -28.75 11.19 -5.47
C THR A 143 -27.69 12.08 -6.11
N VAL A 144 -26.62 11.46 -6.60
CA VAL A 144 -25.59 12.08 -7.42
C VAL A 144 -25.51 11.37 -8.75
N ASP A 145 -25.39 12.14 -9.84
CA ASP A 145 -25.24 11.60 -11.18
C ASP A 145 -23.75 11.38 -11.46
N ILE A 146 -23.39 10.20 -11.96
CA ILE A 146 -22.04 9.82 -12.34
C ILE A 146 -22.06 9.16 -13.71
N THR A 147 -21.07 9.48 -14.54
CA THR A 147 -20.84 8.75 -15.78
C THR A 147 -19.86 7.61 -15.53
N VAL A 148 -20.20 6.40 -16.00
CA VAL A 148 -19.30 5.25 -15.96
C VAL A 148 -19.07 4.78 -17.39
N SER A 149 -17.82 4.52 -17.77
CA SER A 149 -17.51 3.97 -19.09
C SER A 149 -16.45 2.88 -19.00
N ALA A 150 -16.62 1.81 -19.79
CA ALA A 150 -15.63 0.77 -19.97
C ALA A 150 -15.19 0.72 -21.44
N VAL A 151 -13.88 0.62 -21.69
CA VAL A 151 -13.31 0.45 -23.03
C VAL A 151 -12.36 -0.74 -23.06
N ASP A 152 -12.39 -1.51 -24.17
CA ASP A 152 -11.47 -2.63 -24.37
C ASP A 152 -10.06 -2.15 -24.80
N LYS A 153 -9.13 -3.10 -24.95
CA LYS A 153 -7.74 -2.82 -25.34
C LYS A 153 -7.58 -2.17 -26.71
N ASN A 154 -8.57 -2.30 -27.58
CA ASN A 154 -8.60 -1.68 -28.91
C ASN A 154 -9.28 -0.30 -28.86
N LYS A 155 -9.59 0.21 -27.67
CA LYS A 155 -10.35 1.45 -27.42
C LYS A 155 -11.79 1.38 -27.92
N ASN A 156 -12.35 0.18 -28.12
CA ASN A 156 -13.78 0.05 -28.39
C ASN A 156 -14.56 0.27 -27.10
N VAL A 157 -15.63 1.04 -27.18
CA VAL A 157 -16.53 1.24 -26.05
C VAL A 157 -17.28 -0.05 -25.77
N VAL A 158 -17.10 -0.59 -24.57
CA VAL A 158 -17.87 -1.74 -24.05
C VAL A 158 -19.22 -1.22 -23.57
N PHE A 159 -19.22 -0.19 -22.73
CA PHE A 159 -20.41 0.59 -22.41
C PHE A 159 -20.04 2.00 -21.93
N ARG A 160 -21.02 2.91 -21.95
CA ARG A 160 -20.95 4.22 -21.31
C ARG A 160 -22.35 4.62 -20.87
N GLU A 161 -22.55 4.74 -19.57
CA GLU A 161 -23.84 5.10 -18.98
C GLU A 161 -23.68 6.24 -17.99
N THR A 162 -24.70 7.07 -17.86
CA THR A 162 -24.84 8.00 -16.75
C THR A 162 -25.92 7.45 -15.83
N VAL A 163 -25.55 7.17 -14.58
CA VAL A 163 -26.44 6.61 -13.57
C VAL A 163 -26.52 7.53 -12.36
N SER A 164 -27.67 7.50 -11.68
CA SER A 164 -27.89 8.22 -10.43
C SER A 164 -27.77 7.24 -9.27
N VAL A 165 -26.75 7.41 -8.42
CA VAL A 165 -26.57 6.63 -7.19
C VAL A 165 -26.95 7.47 -5.97
N VAL A 166 -27.35 6.84 -4.87
CA VAL A 166 -27.61 7.57 -3.61
C VAL A 166 -26.34 8.28 -3.15
N ASN A 167 -26.46 9.51 -2.70
CA ASN A 167 -25.33 10.31 -2.20
C ASN A 167 -24.60 9.56 -1.07
N GLY A 168 -23.28 9.40 -1.18
CA GLY A 168 -22.48 8.56 -0.29
C GLY A 168 -22.21 7.15 -0.80
N SER A 169 -22.66 6.80 -2.02
CA SER A 169 -22.30 5.55 -2.68
C SER A 169 -20.85 5.59 -3.20
N SER A 170 -20.25 4.42 -3.35
CA SER A 170 -18.89 4.24 -3.87
C SER A 170 -18.82 4.24 -5.41
N ALA A 171 -17.62 4.31 -5.96
CA ALA A 171 -17.37 4.11 -7.39
C ALA A 171 -17.71 2.67 -7.83
N TYR A 172 -17.56 1.69 -6.93
CA TYR A 172 -17.99 0.31 -7.16
C TYR A 172 -19.52 0.19 -7.32
N ASP A 173 -20.28 0.88 -6.46
CA ASP A 173 -21.74 0.94 -6.56
C ASP A 173 -22.18 1.51 -7.92
N ALA A 174 -21.57 2.63 -8.32
CA ALA A 174 -21.83 3.25 -9.62
C ALA A 174 -21.50 2.31 -10.78
N LEU A 175 -20.38 1.58 -10.71
CA LEU A 175 -20.00 0.59 -11.72
C LEU A 175 -21.03 -0.54 -11.83
N LYS A 176 -21.48 -1.11 -10.71
CA LYS A 176 -22.48 -2.19 -10.68
C LYS A 176 -23.82 -1.72 -11.26
N LEU A 177 -24.27 -0.52 -10.87
CA LEU A 177 -25.52 0.06 -11.39
C LEU A 177 -25.44 0.40 -12.88
N ALA A 178 -24.31 0.93 -13.34
CA ALA A 178 -24.08 1.23 -14.75
C ALA A 178 -24.03 -0.05 -15.60
N GLY A 179 -23.36 -1.11 -15.12
CA GLY A 179 -23.36 -2.42 -15.77
C GLY A 179 -24.76 -3.01 -15.90
N LYS A 180 -25.55 -2.99 -14.81
CA LYS A 180 -26.97 -3.40 -14.81
C LYS A 180 -27.79 -2.60 -15.84
N THR A 181 -27.62 -1.28 -15.88
CA THR A 181 -28.33 -0.38 -16.81
C THR A 181 -27.97 -0.64 -18.27
N ALA A 182 -26.68 -0.88 -18.54
CA ALA A 182 -26.17 -1.20 -19.87
C ALA A 182 -26.48 -2.65 -20.32
N GLU A 183 -27.06 -3.48 -19.44
CA GLU A 183 -27.18 -4.93 -19.62
C GLU A 183 -25.82 -5.62 -19.88
N VAL A 184 -24.76 -5.11 -19.25
CA VAL A 184 -23.38 -5.61 -19.34
C VAL A 184 -22.96 -6.22 -18.01
N SER A 185 -22.49 -7.47 -18.04
CA SER A 185 -21.99 -8.15 -16.85
C SER A 185 -20.74 -7.46 -16.29
N VAL A 186 -20.73 -7.17 -14.99
CA VAL A 186 -19.54 -6.75 -14.26
C VAL A 186 -19.18 -7.92 -13.33
N ASP A 187 -18.13 -8.65 -13.71
CA ASP A 187 -17.60 -9.78 -12.93
C ASP A 187 -16.55 -9.25 -11.95
N THR A 188 -16.82 -9.43 -10.67
CA THR A 188 -15.97 -8.97 -9.58
C THR A 188 -15.69 -10.07 -8.57
N SER A 189 -14.50 -10.01 -7.98
CA SER A 189 -14.11 -10.78 -6.80
C SER A 189 -14.09 -9.85 -5.60
N ILE A 190 -14.48 -10.37 -4.43
CA ILE A 190 -14.41 -9.63 -3.16
C ILE A 190 -13.33 -10.28 -2.30
N ASP A 191 -12.38 -9.47 -1.85
CA ASP A 191 -11.31 -9.86 -0.93
C ASP A 191 -11.55 -9.20 0.44
N SER A 192 -11.19 -9.90 1.51
CA SER A 192 -11.38 -9.41 2.89
C SER A 192 -10.53 -8.17 3.22
N GLU A 193 -9.45 -7.94 2.46
CA GLU A 193 -8.45 -6.89 2.72
C GLU A 193 -8.52 -5.76 1.67
N PHE A 194 -8.91 -6.09 0.43
CA PHE A 194 -8.95 -5.16 -0.69
C PHE A 194 -10.31 -4.94 -1.33
N PHE A 195 -11.36 -5.58 -0.82
CA PHE A 195 -12.73 -5.45 -1.30
C PHE A 195 -12.87 -5.83 -2.77
N ALA A 196 -13.57 -5.02 -3.58
CA ALA A 196 -13.94 -5.41 -4.93
C ALA A 196 -12.79 -5.24 -5.93
N TYR A 197 -12.46 -6.33 -6.62
CA TYR A 197 -11.59 -6.36 -7.79
C TYR A 197 -12.40 -6.67 -9.04
N VAL A 198 -12.17 -5.92 -10.13
CA VAL A 198 -12.86 -6.12 -11.40
C VAL A 198 -12.14 -7.20 -12.21
N ASN A 199 -12.71 -8.41 -12.23
CA ASN A 199 -12.17 -9.52 -13.00
C ASN A 199 -12.40 -9.30 -14.50
N ASN A 200 -13.64 -8.93 -14.87
CA ASN A 200 -13.98 -8.64 -16.25
C ASN A 200 -15.25 -7.79 -16.39
N ILE A 201 -15.42 -7.15 -17.55
CA ILE A 201 -16.62 -6.40 -17.94
C ILE A 201 -17.09 -6.88 -19.31
N GLY A 202 -18.36 -7.26 -19.40
CA GLY A 202 -18.97 -7.80 -20.59
C GLY A 202 -18.31 -9.09 -21.05
N LYS A 203 -18.12 -9.21 -22.38
CA LYS A 203 -17.48 -10.37 -23.02
C LYS A 203 -16.11 -10.00 -23.58
N VAL A 204 -15.40 -9.10 -22.91
CA VAL A 204 -14.07 -8.69 -23.34
C VAL A 204 -13.11 -9.86 -23.15
N GLU A 205 -12.43 -10.24 -24.23
CA GLU A 205 -11.38 -11.24 -24.20
C GLU A 205 -10.09 -10.61 -23.65
N LEU A 206 -9.81 -10.91 -22.38
CA LEU A 206 -8.55 -10.56 -21.73
C LEU A 206 -7.49 -11.60 -22.09
N GLY A 207 -6.34 -11.14 -22.57
CA GLY A 207 -5.12 -11.95 -22.64
C GLY A 207 -4.51 -12.18 -21.26
N ASP A 208 -3.47 -13.02 -21.20
CA ASP A 208 -2.81 -13.44 -19.95
C ASP A 208 -2.25 -12.29 -19.09
N TYR A 209 -2.18 -11.10 -19.68
CA TYR A 209 -1.57 -9.89 -19.14
C TYR A 209 -2.52 -8.68 -19.18
N ASP A 210 -3.73 -8.87 -19.69
CA ASP A 210 -4.74 -7.81 -19.78
C ASP A 210 -5.47 -7.67 -18.44
N TYR A 211 -5.66 -6.43 -17.97
CA TYR A 211 -6.39 -6.13 -16.74
C TYR A 211 -7.20 -4.83 -16.89
N TRP A 212 -8.17 -4.63 -16.00
CA TRP A 212 -9.00 -3.42 -15.99
C TRP A 212 -8.37 -2.35 -15.09
N SER A 213 -7.82 -1.30 -15.69
CA SER A 213 -7.37 -0.09 -14.99
C SER A 213 -8.52 0.87 -14.76
N THR A 214 -8.52 1.53 -13.60
CA THR A 214 -9.60 2.43 -13.14
C THR A 214 -9.11 3.85 -13.02
N TYR A 215 -9.87 4.78 -13.59
CA TYR A 215 -9.60 6.21 -13.56
C TYR A 215 -10.85 6.95 -13.07
N LEU A 216 -10.68 7.95 -12.22
CA LEU A 216 -11.75 8.85 -11.81
C LEU A 216 -11.40 10.25 -12.33
N ASN A 217 -12.29 10.85 -13.11
CA ASN A 217 -12.08 12.17 -13.70
C ASN A 217 -10.77 12.29 -14.51
N ASP A 218 -10.47 11.24 -15.28
CA ASP A 218 -9.23 11.06 -16.07
C ASP A 218 -7.93 10.95 -15.26
N GLU A 219 -8.00 10.85 -13.92
CA GLU A 219 -6.86 10.56 -13.06
C GLU A 219 -6.85 9.08 -12.64
N TYR A 220 -5.67 8.46 -12.63
CA TYR A 220 -5.53 7.07 -12.20
C TYR A 220 -5.90 6.91 -10.72
N MET A 221 -6.76 5.94 -10.39
CA MET A 221 -7.22 5.73 -9.02
C MET A 221 -6.15 5.02 -8.19
N GLN A 222 -5.63 5.71 -7.16
CA GLN A 222 -4.73 5.14 -6.16
C GLN A 222 -5.49 4.41 -5.04
N GLU A 223 -6.77 4.74 -4.85
CA GLU A 223 -7.67 4.10 -3.91
C GLU A 223 -8.59 3.11 -4.63
N GLY A 224 -8.98 2.04 -3.95
CA GLY A 224 -9.88 1.03 -4.50
C GLY A 224 -11.28 1.60 -4.77
N ILE A 225 -11.92 1.13 -5.85
CA ILE A 225 -13.25 1.60 -6.27
C ILE A 225 -14.34 1.41 -5.18
N THR A 226 -14.18 0.48 -4.24
CA THR A 226 -15.14 0.26 -3.14
C THR A 226 -15.04 1.33 -2.04
N SER A 227 -13.88 1.96 -1.84
CA SER A 227 -13.68 2.99 -0.80
C SER A 227 -13.88 4.41 -1.30
N THR A 228 -13.81 4.63 -2.62
CA THR A 228 -13.95 5.97 -3.22
C THR A 228 -15.41 6.39 -3.34
N ILE A 229 -15.83 7.40 -2.56
CA ILE A 229 -17.17 7.97 -2.62
C ILE A 229 -17.31 8.91 -3.82
N VAL A 230 -18.35 8.71 -4.64
CA VAL A 230 -18.55 9.49 -5.87
C VAL A 230 -19.31 10.79 -5.62
N LYS A 231 -19.01 11.79 -6.43
CA LYS A 231 -19.63 13.12 -6.43
C LYS A 231 -20.41 13.34 -7.73
N ASN A 232 -21.36 14.27 -7.66
CA ASN A 232 -22.17 14.63 -8.82
C ASN A 232 -21.31 15.20 -9.95
N GLY A 233 -21.40 14.60 -11.13
CA GLY A 233 -20.63 14.96 -12.32
C GLY A 233 -19.33 14.17 -12.50
N ASP A 234 -18.98 13.27 -11.57
CA ASP A 234 -17.80 12.43 -11.72
C ASP A 234 -17.87 11.55 -12.98
N HIS A 235 -16.70 11.15 -13.47
CA HIS A 235 -16.55 10.17 -14.53
C HIS A 235 -15.61 9.04 -14.10
N LEU A 236 -16.19 7.86 -13.83
CA LEU A 236 -15.44 6.63 -13.63
C LEU A 236 -15.16 5.96 -14.98
N LYS A 237 -13.90 5.74 -15.31
CA LYS A 237 -13.47 5.16 -16.57
C LYS A 237 -12.64 3.90 -16.30
N LEU A 238 -13.07 2.79 -16.90
CA LEU A 238 -12.38 1.51 -16.87
C LEU A 238 -11.79 1.24 -18.26
N VAL A 239 -10.52 0.90 -18.31
CA VAL A 239 -9.77 0.66 -19.56
C VAL A 239 -9.08 -0.67 -19.44
N VAL A 240 -9.23 -1.55 -20.43
CA VAL A 240 -8.35 -2.71 -20.52
C VAL A 240 -6.96 -2.24 -20.93
N GLU A 241 -6.02 -2.43 -20.02
CA GLU A 241 -4.61 -2.22 -20.25
C GLU A 241 -3.92 -3.58 -20.26
N SER A 242 -2.88 -3.69 -21.08
CA SER A 242 -2.09 -4.91 -21.20
C SER A 242 -0.75 -4.66 -20.55
N TRP A 243 -0.33 -5.54 -19.66
CA TRP A 243 1.10 -5.71 -19.44
C TRP A 243 1.68 -6.25 -20.75
N GLY A 244 2.67 -5.57 -21.33
CA GLY A 244 3.28 -6.06 -22.55
C GLY A 244 3.82 -7.49 -22.35
N PRO A 245 3.51 -8.47 -23.22
CA PRO A 245 4.25 -9.72 -23.20
C PRO A 245 5.73 -9.40 -23.48
N PRO A 246 6.68 -10.11 -22.84
CA PRO A 246 8.09 -9.95 -23.21
C PRO A 246 8.26 -10.23 -24.71
N PRO A 247 9.18 -9.52 -25.40
CA PRO A 247 9.46 -9.83 -26.80
C PRO A 247 9.92 -11.30 -26.96
N ASP A 248 9.26 -12.02 -27.86
CA ASP A 248 9.64 -13.38 -28.28
C ASP A 248 10.99 -13.32 -29.04
N GLU A 249 12.08 -13.63 -28.36
CA GLU A 249 13.38 -13.90 -28.99
C GLU A 249 13.51 -15.40 -29.29
N THR A 250 12.82 -15.87 -30.33
CA THR A 250 13.24 -17.10 -31.03
C THR A 250 13.39 -16.81 -32.51
N GLY A 251 14.64 -16.64 -32.95
CA GLY A 251 14.98 -16.45 -34.35
C GLY A 251 16.40 -15.93 -34.53
N GLU A 252 17.38 -16.68 -34.01
CA GLU A 252 18.74 -16.62 -34.56
C GLU A 252 18.68 -16.97 -36.05
N ASP A 253 19.16 -16.05 -36.90
CA ASP A 253 19.77 -16.42 -38.17
C ASP A 253 21.08 -15.62 -38.30
N GLU A 254 22.14 -16.21 -37.76
CA GLU A 254 23.52 -15.88 -38.10
C GLU A 254 23.81 -16.25 -39.57
N GLN A 255 24.27 -15.30 -40.38
CA GLN A 255 25.15 -15.58 -41.54
C GLN A 255 25.99 -14.33 -41.89
N PRO A 256 27.15 -14.50 -42.56
CA PRO A 256 28.43 -14.13 -41.97
C PRO A 256 29.12 -12.92 -42.63
N VAL A 257 30.14 -12.44 -41.92
CA VAL A 257 31.15 -11.47 -42.32
C VAL A 257 31.87 -11.88 -43.62
N THR A 258 32.02 -10.93 -44.55
CA THR A 258 33.04 -10.99 -45.60
C THR A 258 33.74 -9.64 -45.77
N ASP A 259 35.06 -9.71 -45.86
CA ASP A 259 36.06 -8.64 -45.95
C ASP A 259 35.89 -7.65 -47.12
N GLY A 260 36.39 -6.43 -46.87
CA GLY A 260 37.24 -5.70 -47.81
C GLY A 260 36.60 -4.57 -48.62
N GLU A 261 36.93 -3.32 -48.28
CA GLU A 261 37.72 -2.38 -49.11
C GLU A 261 37.60 -0.94 -48.59
N THR A 262 38.75 -0.32 -48.29
CA THR A 262 38.94 1.14 -48.20
C THR A 262 38.66 1.81 -49.54
N PRO A 263 38.22 3.09 -49.54
CA PRO A 263 39.08 4.11 -50.12
C PRO A 263 39.16 5.45 -49.36
N GLU A 264 40.41 5.92 -49.28
CA GLU A 264 40.97 7.28 -49.35
C GLU A 264 40.13 8.54 -49.08
N ASP A 265 40.62 9.28 -48.07
CA ASP A 265 41.03 10.70 -48.08
C ASP A 265 40.09 11.74 -48.73
N ASP A 266 39.33 12.46 -47.89
CA ASP A 266 38.84 13.80 -48.19
C ASP A 266 39.27 14.77 -47.08
N THR A 267 40.19 15.65 -47.45
CA THR A 267 40.65 16.81 -46.68
C THR A 267 39.55 17.87 -46.63
N GLY A 268 38.72 17.84 -45.60
CA GLY A 268 37.73 18.88 -45.30
C GLY A 268 37.97 19.49 -43.93
N THR A 269 38.57 20.69 -43.92
CA THR A 269 38.57 21.72 -42.86
C THR A 269 38.00 21.33 -41.49
N GLU A 270 38.87 21.25 -40.47
CA GLU A 270 38.49 21.32 -39.06
C GLU A 270 37.69 22.60 -38.80
N GLU A 271 36.36 22.46 -38.70
CA GLU A 271 35.53 23.46 -38.04
C GLU A 271 35.89 23.49 -36.55
N PRO A 272 35.92 24.67 -35.90
CA PRO A 272 36.23 24.76 -34.49
C PRO A 272 35.16 24.01 -33.69
N LYS A 273 35.59 23.01 -32.91
CA LYS A 273 34.74 22.31 -31.94
C LYS A 273 33.96 23.34 -31.10
N PRO A 274 32.61 23.32 -31.10
CA PRO A 274 31.83 24.15 -30.21
C PRO A 274 32.08 23.76 -28.75
N ASP A 275 32.06 24.78 -27.91
CA ASP A 275 32.44 24.76 -26.50
C ASP A 275 31.60 23.76 -25.68
N GLN A 276 32.30 22.93 -24.91
CA GLN A 276 31.75 21.85 -24.10
C GLN A 276 31.30 22.44 -22.76
N THR A 277 30.04 22.26 -22.36
CA THR A 277 29.71 22.43 -20.94
C THR A 277 29.18 21.11 -20.37
N PRO A 278 30.04 20.31 -19.72
CA PRO A 278 29.60 19.20 -18.87
C PRO A 278 28.57 19.70 -17.85
N VAL A 279 27.65 18.84 -17.40
CA VAL A 279 26.78 19.19 -16.26
C VAL A 279 27.67 19.56 -15.09
N THR A 280 27.60 20.82 -14.66
CA THR A 280 28.41 21.28 -13.55
C THR A 280 27.76 20.85 -12.24
N LEU A 281 28.58 20.58 -11.23
CA LEU A 281 28.11 20.36 -9.86
C LEU A 281 27.23 21.52 -9.35
N GLU A 282 27.45 22.73 -9.86
CA GLU A 282 26.63 23.90 -9.57
C GLU A 282 25.21 23.79 -10.16
N GLN A 283 25.06 23.27 -11.38
CA GLN A 283 23.74 23.02 -11.98
C GLN A 283 22.95 21.98 -11.17
N VAL A 284 23.59 20.87 -10.78
CA VAL A 284 22.99 19.83 -9.94
C VAL A 284 22.54 20.42 -8.60
N ARG A 285 23.43 21.16 -7.92
CA ARG A 285 23.10 21.78 -6.63
C ARG A 285 22.00 22.83 -6.75
N THR A 286 21.96 23.59 -7.84
CA THR A 286 20.88 24.55 -8.11
C THR A 286 19.54 23.83 -8.28
N ALA A 287 19.51 22.74 -9.04
CA ALA A 287 18.32 21.91 -9.19
C ALA A 287 17.86 21.36 -7.83
N VAL A 288 18.75 20.73 -7.05
CA VAL A 288 18.49 20.24 -5.68
C VAL A 288 17.86 21.32 -4.81
N GLN A 289 18.44 22.54 -4.76
CA GLN A 289 17.91 23.61 -3.93
C GLN A 289 16.52 24.09 -4.39
N SER A 290 16.30 24.22 -5.70
CA SER A 290 15.00 24.65 -6.22
C SER A 290 13.90 23.62 -5.96
N THR A 291 14.21 22.33 -6.07
CA THR A 291 13.25 21.24 -5.84
C THR A 291 12.97 21.04 -4.36
N LYS A 292 13.99 21.17 -3.50
CA LYS A 292 13.80 21.24 -2.03
C LYS A 292 12.80 22.35 -1.66
N GLN A 293 12.97 23.55 -2.23
CA GLN A 293 12.06 24.67 -1.97
C GLN A 293 10.64 24.41 -2.48
N TYR A 294 10.50 23.75 -3.64
CA TYR A 294 9.20 23.35 -4.18
C TYR A 294 8.48 22.39 -3.21
N LEU A 295 9.13 21.28 -2.81
CA LEU A 295 8.53 20.28 -1.92
C LEU A 295 8.20 20.87 -0.54
N SER A 296 9.10 21.69 0.02
CA SER A 296 8.87 22.34 1.32
C SER A 296 7.63 23.25 1.34
N LYS A 297 7.29 23.89 0.21
CA LYS A 297 6.10 24.76 0.11
C LYS A 297 4.78 24.00 0.01
N LYS A 298 4.82 22.76 -0.47
CA LYS A 298 3.62 21.95 -0.69
C LYS A 298 3.12 21.24 0.57
N ALA A 299 3.90 21.27 1.66
CA ALA A 299 3.60 20.59 2.92
C ALA A 299 3.22 19.11 2.71
N ILE A 300 3.96 18.45 1.80
CA ILE A 300 3.76 17.03 1.51
C ILE A 300 4.36 16.23 2.66
N ASN A 301 3.54 15.38 3.24
CA ASN A 301 3.84 14.67 4.48
C ASN A 301 3.73 13.15 4.25
N ASP A 302 4.48 12.65 3.26
CA ASP A 302 4.64 11.22 2.95
C ASP A 302 6.07 10.73 3.24
N ASP A 303 6.25 9.41 3.31
CA ASP A 303 7.52 8.77 3.68
C ASP A 303 8.69 9.19 2.77
N PHE A 304 8.46 9.25 1.45
CA PHE A 304 9.51 9.54 0.49
C PHE A 304 9.89 11.02 0.48
N THR A 305 8.92 11.91 0.71
CA THR A 305 9.23 13.33 0.92
C THR A 305 10.03 13.53 2.21
N ALA A 306 9.69 12.84 3.30
CA ALA A 306 10.46 12.89 4.55
C ALA A 306 11.92 12.47 4.34
N ILE A 307 12.14 11.35 3.63
CA ILE A 307 13.48 10.88 3.26
C ILE A 307 14.21 11.92 2.40
N ALA A 308 13.55 12.42 1.34
CA ALA A 308 14.15 13.38 0.43
C ALA A 308 14.57 14.67 1.12
N LEU A 309 13.73 15.20 2.03
CA LEU A 309 14.04 16.40 2.81
C LEU A 309 15.25 16.20 3.72
N GLU A 310 15.34 15.07 4.42
CA GLU A 310 16.50 14.75 5.25
C GLU A 310 17.80 14.68 4.43
N VAL A 311 17.77 13.95 3.32
CA VAL A 311 18.94 13.70 2.47
C VAL A 311 19.55 15.01 1.94
N VAL A 312 18.73 16.04 1.73
CA VAL A 312 19.16 17.39 1.30
C VAL A 312 19.42 18.36 2.47
N GLY A 313 19.57 17.84 3.69
CA GLY A 313 19.81 18.60 4.92
C GLY A 313 18.66 19.56 5.24
N GLY A 314 17.43 19.16 4.97
CA GLY A 314 16.21 19.78 5.51
C GLY A 314 15.77 19.10 6.80
N ASP A 315 14.73 19.64 7.41
CA ASP A 315 14.08 19.01 8.56
C ASP A 315 12.89 18.17 8.08
N VAL A 316 12.71 16.99 8.67
CA VAL A 316 11.50 16.19 8.48
C VAL A 316 10.34 16.86 9.22
N PRO A 317 9.19 17.12 8.57
CA PRO A 317 8.05 17.76 9.23
C PRO A 317 7.54 16.98 10.44
N GLN A 318 7.30 17.66 11.56
CA GLN A 318 6.73 17.03 12.75
C GLN A 318 5.35 16.42 12.47
N GLU A 319 4.55 17.05 11.60
CA GLU A 319 3.24 16.55 11.19
C GLU A 319 3.32 15.15 10.53
N TYR A 320 4.38 14.85 9.78
CA TYR A 320 4.59 13.51 9.23
C TYR A 320 4.75 12.47 10.35
N ILE A 321 5.57 12.80 11.37
CA ILE A 321 5.82 11.93 12.52
C ILE A 321 4.54 11.71 13.33
N ASP A 322 3.78 12.78 13.59
CA ASP A 322 2.57 12.73 14.42
C ASP A 322 1.49 11.88 13.73
N ARG A 323 1.26 12.08 12.42
CA ARG A 323 0.30 11.27 11.65
C ARG A 323 0.70 9.82 11.56
N LEU A 324 2.00 9.54 11.40
CA LEU A 324 2.50 8.16 11.41
C LEU A 324 2.33 7.50 12.79
N LYS A 325 2.53 8.25 13.88
CA LYS A 325 2.27 7.78 15.24
C LYS A 325 0.79 7.45 15.42
N GLU A 326 -0.12 8.33 15.00
CA GLU A 326 -1.56 8.11 15.06
C GLU A 326 -1.99 6.88 14.26
N ASP A 327 -1.54 6.76 13.00
CA ASP A 327 -1.85 5.61 12.12
C ASP A 327 -1.36 4.28 12.70
N ILE A 328 -0.14 4.25 13.26
CA ILE A 328 0.42 3.04 13.89
C ILE A 328 -0.37 2.66 15.15
N ILE A 329 -0.81 3.63 15.95
CA ILE A 329 -1.63 3.36 17.14
C ILE A 329 -3.00 2.83 16.73
N GLU A 330 -3.67 3.51 15.79
CA GLU A 330 -4.99 3.13 15.29
C GLU A 330 -5.01 1.71 14.70
N LYS A 331 -3.95 1.35 13.97
CA LYS A 331 -3.81 0.03 13.34
C LYS A 331 -3.13 -1.01 14.22
N GLU A 332 -2.89 -0.70 15.49
CA GLU A 332 -2.20 -1.58 16.44
C GLU A 332 -0.83 -2.10 15.94
N GLY A 333 -0.14 -1.31 15.12
CA GLY A 333 1.11 -1.70 14.46
C GLY A 333 0.98 -2.89 13.51
N ILE A 334 -0.23 -3.17 13.00
CA ILE A 334 -0.54 -4.27 12.08
C ILE A 334 -0.82 -3.70 10.69
N TYR A 335 0.02 -4.09 9.72
CA TYR A 335 -0.08 -3.68 8.33
C TYR A 335 -0.03 -4.91 7.42
N ARG A 336 -0.81 -4.82 6.34
CA ARG A 336 -0.86 -5.84 5.29
C ARG A 336 0.52 -6.06 4.66
N ASN A 337 1.09 -4.95 4.19
CA ASN A 337 2.21 -4.94 3.27
C ASN A 337 3.48 -4.78 4.08
N VAL A 338 4.48 -5.62 3.81
CA VAL A 338 5.78 -5.50 4.48
C VAL A 338 6.43 -4.13 4.17
N THR A 339 6.16 -3.60 2.98
CA THR A 339 6.66 -2.29 2.55
C THR A 339 6.12 -1.12 3.35
N ASP A 340 5.03 -1.29 4.10
CA ASP A 340 4.56 -0.24 5.02
C ASP A 340 5.56 -0.09 6.17
N TYR A 341 5.86 -1.21 6.86
CA TYR A 341 6.87 -1.24 7.91
C TYR A 341 8.24 -0.73 7.43
N GLU A 342 8.65 -1.15 6.24
CA GLU A 342 9.96 -0.79 5.68
C GLU A 342 10.06 0.70 5.37
N ARG A 343 9.04 1.28 4.72
CA ARG A 343 8.99 2.73 4.44
C ARG A 343 8.96 3.53 5.73
N PHE A 344 8.16 3.11 6.73
CA PHE A 344 8.10 3.76 8.03
C PHE A 344 9.44 3.71 8.76
N VAL A 345 10.13 2.56 8.75
CA VAL A 345 11.47 2.44 9.33
C VAL A 345 12.43 3.42 8.65
N ILE A 346 12.45 3.50 7.32
CA ILE A 346 13.36 4.42 6.60
C ILE A 346 13.00 5.88 6.92
N GLY A 347 11.72 6.26 6.87
CA GLY A 347 11.23 7.62 7.15
C GLY A 347 11.47 8.07 8.59
N LEU A 348 11.19 7.22 9.58
CA LEU A 348 11.47 7.49 10.99
C LEU A 348 12.98 7.61 11.24
N THR A 349 13.78 6.75 10.60
CA THR A 349 15.24 6.85 10.72
C THR A 349 15.76 8.17 10.12
N ALA A 350 15.21 8.60 8.98
CA ALA A 350 15.52 9.90 8.38
C ALA A 350 15.14 11.06 9.31
N ALA A 351 14.02 10.94 10.03
CA ALA A 351 13.59 11.87 11.07
C ALA A 351 14.46 11.84 12.34
N GLY A 352 15.41 10.90 12.47
CA GLY A 352 16.20 10.70 13.67
C GLY A 352 15.43 10.05 14.82
N ILE A 353 14.38 9.29 14.51
CA ILE A 353 13.56 8.54 15.47
C ILE A 353 13.92 7.06 15.42
N ASP A 354 13.88 6.39 16.56
CA ASP A 354 14.12 4.94 16.65
C ASP A 354 12.84 4.13 16.37
N PRO A 355 12.72 3.45 15.22
CA PRO A 355 11.56 2.64 14.87
C PRO A 355 11.55 1.27 15.57
N THR A 356 12.56 0.93 16.39
CA THR A 356 12.51 -0.26 17.25
C THR A 356 11.64 -0.05 18.49
N ASN A 357 11.31 1.21 18.80
CA ASN A 357 10.35 1.58 19.82
C ASN A 357 9.68 2.91 19.44
N PHE A 358 8.70 2.82 18.54
CA PHE A 358 7.89 3.95 18.11
C PHE A 358 6.42 3.65 18.36
N ALA A 359 5.75 4.55 19.09
CA ALA A 359 4.34 4.40 19.43
C ALA A 359 3.99 3.09 20.18
N GLY A 360 4.96 2.49 20.88
CA GLY A 360 4.82 1.20 21.55
C GLY A 360 5.11 -0.04 20.68
N TYR A 361 5.53 0.15 19.43
CA TYR A 361 5.79 -0.94 18.48
C TYR A 361 7.24 -0.98 18.01
N ASN A 362 7.74 -2.20 17.79
CA ASN A 362 9.01 -2.46 17.13
C ASN A 362 8.78 -2.77 15.64
N LEU A 363 8.89 -1.76 14.79
CA LEU A 363 8.63 -1.90 13.36
C LEU A 363 9.72 -2.72 12.65
N VAL A 364 10.96 -2.67 13.15
CA VAL A 364 12.08 -3.48 12.61
C VAL A 364 11.84 -4.97 12.85
N GLU A 365 11.27 -5.33 14.02
CA GLU A 365 10.85 -6.70 14.31
C GLU A 365 9.80 -7.19 13.32
N LYS A 366 8.80 -6.34 13.03
CA LYS A 366 7.71 -6.66 12.09
C LYS A 366 8.22 -6.95 10.67
N ILE A 367 9.39 -6.45 10.29
CA ILE A 367 10.07 -6.76 9.01
C ILE A 367 10.78 -8.13 9.13
N HIS A 368 11.63 -8.32 10.14
CA HIS A 368 12.49 -9.51 10.19
C HIS A 368 11.74 -10.80 10.55
N SER A 369 10.54 -10.69 11.13
CA SER A 369 9.61 -11.80 11.38
C SER A 369 8.49 -11.91 10.34
N ASN A 370 8.50 -11.08 9.27
CA ASN A 370 7.34 -10.97 8.38
C ASN A 370 7.07 -12.26 7.58
N GLU A 371 5.83 -12.73 7.57
CA GLU A 371 5.42 -13.93 6.85
C GLU A 371 5.15 -13.66 5.34
N ARG A 372 4.97 -12.39 4.96
CA ARG A 372 4.55 -11.92 3.63
C ARG A 372 5.64 -11.16 2.88
N MET A 373 6.91 -11.27 3.29
CA MET A 373 8.06 -10.53 2.73
C MET A 373 8.09 -10.45 1.19
N ILE A 374 7.78 -11.55 0.51
CA ILE A 374 7.87 -11.65 -0.96
C ILE A 374 6.52 -11.46 -1.67
N LYS A 375 5.43 -11.14 -0.94
CA LYS A 375 4.09 -10.98 -1.52
C LYS A 375 3.98 -9.72 -2.40
N GLN A 376 4.87 -8.75 -2.22
CA GLN A 376 5.02 -7.59 -3.09
C GLN A 376 6.22 -7.75 -4.04
N GLY A 377 6.64 -8.99 -4.29
CA GLY A 377 7.73 -9.30 -5.21
C GLY A 377 9.07 -8.86 -4.63
N ASN A 378 9.98 -8.45 -5.51
CA ASN A 378 11.30 -8.00 -5.06
C ASN A 378 11.26 -6.71 -4.23
N ASN A 379 10.16 -5.93 -4.27
CA ASN A 379 10.04 -4.70 -3.48
C ASN A 379 10.17 -4.94 -1.98
N GLY A 380 9.52 -5.96 -1.41
CA GLY A 380 9.64 -6.23 0.02
C GLY A 380 11.08 -6.55 0.41
N VAL A 381 11.79 -7.34 -0.39
CA VAL A 381 13.19 -7.69 -0.10
C VAL A 381 14.14 -6.49 -0.24
N ILE A 382 13.91 -5.66 -1.25
CA ILE A 382 14.67 -4.42 -1.50
C ILE A 382 14.48 -3.43 -0.34
N TYR A 383 13.23 -3.11 0.00
CA TYR A 383 12.93 -2.16 1.05
C TYR A 383 13.30 -2.68 2.44
N ALA A 384 13.23 -4.00 2.71
CA ALA A 384 13.77 -4.59 3.93
C ALA A 384 15.27 -4.32 4.11
N LEU A 385 16.08 -4.51 3.05
CA LEU A 385 17.51 -4.21 3.11
C LEU A 385 17.77 -2.72 3.32
N LEU A 386 17.06 -1.85 2.60
CA LEU A 386 17.15 -0.41 2.79
C LEU A 386 16.78 0.00 4.23
N ALA A 387 15.69 -0.57 4.78
CA ALA A 387 15.24 -0.31 6.14
C ALA A 387 16.24 -0.78 7.19
N TYR A 388 16.83 -1.98 7.03
CA TYR A 388 17.85 -2.48 7.95
C TYR A 388 19.10 -1.62 7.94
N ASP A 389 19.54 -1.20 6.75
CA ASP A 389 20.80 -0.49 6.59
C ASP A 389 20.67 1.01 6.82
N SER A 390 19.44 1.56 6.80
CA SER A 390 19.21 2.99 7.00
C SER A 390 19.67 3.48 8.36
N GLY A 391 19.49 2.64 9.39
CA GLY A 391 19.96 2.90 10.74
C GLY A 391 20.94 1.84 11.25
N ASN A 392 21.46 0.97 10.39
CA ASN A 392 22.29 -0.19 10.76
C ASN A 392 21.67 -1.02 11.91
N TYR A 393 20.40 -1.38 11.79
CA TYR A 393 19.64 -2.08 12.82
C TYR A 393 20.18 -3.48 13.08
N GLU A 394 20.26 -3.90 14.35
CA GLU A 394 20.63 -5.27 14.69
C GLU A 394 19.47 -6.22 14.37
N ILE A 395 19.77 -7.30 13.62
CA ILE A 395 18.78 -8.31 13.24
C ILE A 395 19.18 -9.64 13.89
N PRO A 396 18.28 -10.31 14.62
CA PRO A 396 18.58 -11.60 15.22
C PRO A 396 19.08 -12.62 14.18
N SER A 397 20.11 -13.39 14.53
CA SER A 397 20.71 -14.36 13.60
C SER A 397 19.76 -15.49 13.20
N ASP A 398 18.76 -15.78 14.04
CA ASP A 398 17.71 -16.78 13.82
C ASP A 398 16.43 -16.18 13.23
N ALA A 399 16.42 -14.87 12.92
CA ALA A 399 15.28 -14.23 12.28
C ALA A 399 14.91 -14.89 10.96
N LYS A 400 13.62 -14.79 10.60
CA LYS A 400 13.11 -15.33 9.35
C LYS A 400 13.80 -14.68 8.15
N TRP A 401 13.92 -13.35 8.20
CA TRP A 401 14.54 -12.52 7.16
C TRP A 401 15.75 -11.76 7.70
N THR A 402 16.88 -12.45 7.77
CA THR A 402 18.20 -11.85 8.04
C THR A 402 18.73 -11.10 6.82
N ARG A 403 19.66 -10.14 7.01
CA ARG A 403 20.39 -9.49 5.90
C ARG A 403 20.94 -10.47 4.87
N GLU A 404 21.63 -11.52 5.32
CA GLU A 404 22.22 -12.53 4.43
C GLU A 404 21.16 -13.22 3.54
N LYS A 405 20.04 -13.63 4.13
CA LYS A 405 18.91 -14.22 3.38
C LYS A 405 18.30 -13.25 2.37
N LEU A 406 18.15 -11.97 2.71
CA LEU A 406 17.61 -10.96 1.80
C LEU A 406 18.56 -10.68 0.64
N VAL A 407 19.87 -10.54 0.92
CA VAL A 407 20.90 -10.39 -0.12
C VAL A 407 20.91 -11.60 -1.05
N ASN A 408 20.99 -12.81 -0.49
CA ASN A 408 20.99 -14.04 -1.29
C ASN A 408 19.71 -14.18 -2.11
N TYR A 409 18.55 -13.82 -1.55
CA TYR A 409 17.30 -13.83 -2.30
C TYR A 409 17.36 -12.91 -3.52
N LEU A 410 17.83 -11.66 -3.37
CA LEU A 410 17.99 -10.77 -4.52
C LEU A 410 18.98 -11.35 -5.54
N LEU A 411 20.11 -11.90 -5.12
CA LEU A 411 21.05 -12.54 -6.04
C LEU A 411 20.41 -13.70 -6.82
N ASP A 412 19.60 -14.52 -6.15
CA ASP A 412 18.87 -15.63 -6.77
C ASP A 412 17.74 -15.16 -7.71
N GLN A 413 17.16 -13.98 -7.47
CA GLN A 413 16.13 -13.38 -8.31
C GLN A 413 16.70 -12.54 -9.47
N GLN A 414 18.01 -12.36 -9.57
CA GLN A 414 18.60 -11.65 -10.71
C GLN A 414 18.36 -12.44 -12.00
N LEU A 415 17.78 -11.77 -12.99
CA LEU A 415 17.42 -12.40 -14.26
C LEU A 415 18.64 -12.54 -15.16
N ASN A 416 18.55 -13.44 -16.15
CA ASN A 416 19.67 -13.73 -17.08
C ASN A 416 20.19 -12.49 -17.80
N LYS A 417 19.31 -11.51 -18.07
CA LYS A 417 19.66 -10.23 -18.72
C LYS A 417 20.39 -9.26 -17.79
N GLY A 418 20.51 -9.55 -16.48
CA GLY A 418 21.27 -8.77 -15.51
C GLY A 418 20.44 -7.87 -14.59
N GLY A 419 19.18 -7.61 -14.93
CA GLY A 419 18.27 -6.81 -14.09
C GLY A 419 17.39 -7.63 -13.15
N TRP A 420 16.55 -6.91 -12.40
CA TRP A 420 15.50 -7.46 -11.53
C TRP A 420 14.12 -7.01 -11.99
N SER A 421 13.12 -7.86 -11.76
CA SER A 421 11.71 -7.57 -12.00
C SER A 421 10.99 -7.32 -10.68
N LEU A 422 9.84 -6.66 -10.71
CA LEU A 422 8.95 -6.66 -9.53
C LEU A 422 8.45 -8.09 -9.30
N PHE A 423 7.92 -8.69 -10.37
CA PHE A 423 7.53 -10.08 -10.50
C PHE A 423 7.91 -10.60 -11.89
N GLY A 424 7.98 -11.92 -12.05
CA GLY A 424 8.18 -12.55 -13.35
C GLY A 424 9.62 -12.45 -13.87
N THR A 425 9.79 -12.68 -15.17
CA THR A 425 11.11 -12.94 -15.77
C THR A 425 11.65 -11.80 -16.64
N SER A 426 10.97 -10.65 -16.64
CA SER A 426 11.37 -9.47 -17.43
C SER A 426 11.91 -8.39 -16.51
N PRO A 427 13.18 -7.98 -16.67
CA PRO A 427 13.77 -6.96 -15.80
C PRO A 427 13.08 -5.60 -15.99
N SER A 428 12.77 -4.93 -14.88
CA SER A 428 12.27 -3.56 -14.83
C SER A 428 13.43 -2.62 -14.53
N VAL A 429 13.45 -1.48 -15.22
CA VAL A 429 14.49 -0.45 -15.04
C VAL A 429 14.45 0.10 -13.62
N ASP A 430 13.27 0.46 -13.12
CA ASP A 430 13.05 0.96 -11.76
C ASP A 430 13.51 -0.04 -10.69
N ILE A 431 13.02 -1.28 -10.77
CA ILE A 431 13.32 -2.31 -9.76
C ILE A 431 14.81 -2.67 -9.76
N THR A 432 15.44 -2.67 -10.93
CA THR A 432 16.89 -2.87 -11.02
C THR A 432 17.65 -1.74 -10.34
N GLY A 433 17.20 -0.49 -10.47
CA GLY A 433 17.82 0.68 -9.83
C GLY A 433 17.70 0.58 -8.31
N MET A 434 16.51 0.24 -7.83
CA MET A 434 16.26 0.02 -6.40
C MET A 434 17.06 -1.16 -5.83
N ALA A 435 17.19 -2.27 -6.57
CA ALA A 435 18.00 -3.42 -6.18
C ALA A 435 19.49 -3.05 -6.04
N LEU A 436 20.05 -2.26 -6.96
CA LEU A 436 21.41 -1.74 -6.82
C LEU A 436 21.58 -0.89 -5.56
N ALA A 437 20.62 -0.01 -5.26
CA ALA A 437 20.67 0.81 -4.05
C ALA A 437 20.65 -0.05 -2.78
N ALA A 438 19.82 -1.09 -2.74
CA ALA A 438 19.74 -2.04 -1.61
C ALA A 438 21.00 -2.92 -1.47
N LEU A 439 21.63 -3.31 -2.57
CA LEU A 439 22.83 -4.15 -2.58
C LEU A 439 24.13 -3.37 -2.36
N ALA A 440 24.14 -2.05 -2.51
CA ALA A 440 25.32 -1.20 -2.39
C ALA A 440 26.14 -1.40 -1.09
N PRO A 441 25.52 -1.52 0.11
CA PRO A 441 26.20 -1.93 1.34
C PRO A 441 27.06 -3.19 1.28
N TYR A 442 26.73 -4.11 0.36
CA TYR A 442 27.29 -5.45 0.27
C TYR A 442 28.20 -5.61 -0.95
N LYS A 443 28.50 -4.53 -1.68
CA LYS A 443 29.25 -4.55 -2.95
C LYS A 443 30.65 -5.16 -2.87
N GLU A 444 31.28 -5.20 -1.69
CA GLU A 444 32.58 -5.85 -1.50
C GLU A 444 32.50 -7.40 -1.54
N GLN A 445 31.30 -7.97 -1.50
CA GLN A 445 31.09 -9.41 -1.70
C GLN A 445 31.17 -9.73 -3.20
N GLU A 446 31.99 -10.71 -3.58
CA GLU A 446 32.29 -11.01 -4.99
C GLU A 446 31.04 -11.33 -5.83
N ASN A 447 30.10 -12.10 -5.27
CA ASN A 447 28.82 -12.43 -5.91
C ASN A 447 27.90 -11.21 -6.07
N VAL A 448 27.88 -10.31 -5.09
CA VAL A 448 27.12 -9.06 -5.17
C VAL A 448 27.74 -8.13 -6.21
N GLN A 449 29.07 -7.97 -6.22
CA GLN A 449 29.75 -7.17 -7.23
C GLN A 449 29.50 -7.70 -8.66
N ALA A 450 29.50 -9.02 -8.84
CA ALA A 450 29.19 -9.63 -10.12
C ALA A 450 27.74 -9.33 -10.56
N ALA A 451 26.79 -9.39 -9.63
CA ALA A 451 25.40 -9.02 -9.92
C ALA A 451 25.27 -7.52 -10.26
N ILE A 452 25.93 -6.64 -9.51
CA ILE A 452 25.97 -5.19 -9.78
C ILE A 452 26.49 -4.92 -11.20
N ASN A 453 27.61 -5.56 -11.59
CA ASN A 453 28.21 -5.35 -12.91
C ASN A 453 27.24 -5.71 -14.05
N LYS A 454 26.52 -6.85 -13.93
CA LYS A 454 25.52 -7.26 -14.93
C LYS A 454 24.39 -6.25 -15.06
N ALA A 455 23.89 -5.71 -13.95
CA ALA A 455 22.82 -4.71 -13.97
C ALA A 455 23.28 -3.38 -14.61
N VAL A 456 24.52 -2.96 -14.33
CA VAL A 456 25.14 -1.76 -14.93
C VAL A 456 25.28 -1.93 -16.45
N GLU A 457 25.74 -3.10 -16.91
CA GLU A 457 25.81 -3.43 -18.34
C GLU A 457 24.41 -3.46 -18.98
N TRP A 458 23.44 -4.05 -18.29
CA TRP A 458 22.06 -4.12 -18.76
C TRP A 458 21.45 -2.73 -18.96
N PHE A 459 21.58 -1.81 -17.99
CA PHE A 459 21.10 -0.44 -18.13
C PHE A 459 21.65 0.25 -19.37
N SER A 460 22.95 0.13 -19.64
CA SER A 460 23.57 0.74 -20.83
C SER A 460 22.96 0.19 -22.13
N SER A 461 22.61 -1.11 -22.13
CA SER A 461 22.04 -1.80 -23.30
C SER A 461 20.58 -1.44 -23.58
N VAL A 462 19.79 -1.09 -22.56
CA VAL A 462 18.35 -0.77 -22.69
C VAL A 462 18.05 0.73 -22.63
N GLN A 463 19.06 1.58 -22.42
CA GLN A 463 18.89 3.03 -22.46
C GLN A 463 18.61 3.50 -23.89
N ASP A 464 17.54 4.29 -24.04
CA ASP A 464 17.06 4.82 -25.30
C ASP A 464 18.01 5.84 -25.92
N SER A 465 17.87 6.10 -27.22
CA SER A 465 18.69 7.08 -27.93
C SER A 465 18.56 8.52 -27.40
N ASN A 466 17.47 8.82 -26.68
CA ASN A 466 17.27 10.10 -26.01
C ASN A 466 18.02 10.25 -24.69
N GLY A 467 18.68 9.19 -24.21
CA GLY A 467 19.38 9.16 -22.93
C GLY A 467 18.50 8.73 -21.75
N GLY A 468 17.23 8.40 -21.99
CA GLY A 468 16.25 7.96 -21.01
C GLY A 468 15.91 6.47 -21.09
N PHE A 469 14.73 6.15 -20.57
CA PHE A 469 14.18 4.79 -20.56
C PHE A 469 12.66 4.87 -20.74
N SER A 470 12.19 4.56 -21.94
CA SER A 470 10.77 4.51 -22.25
C SER A 470 10.16 3.22 -21.74
N ASP A 471 9.11 3.36 -20.94
CA ASP A 471 8.27 2.25 -20.51
C ASP A 471 6.81 2.61 -20.74
N ASP A 472 6.12 1.85 -21.59
CA ASP A 472 4.71 2.08 -21.92
C ASP A 472 3.81 2.01 -20.66
N THR A 473 4.22 1.26 -19.63
CA THR A 473 3.49 1.19 -18.34
C THR A 473 3.52 2.51 -17.57
N ASN A 474 4.55 3.33 -17.79
CA ASN A 474 4.72 4.67 -17.24
C ASN A 474 4.29 5.77 -18.24
N GLY A 475 3.63 5.40 -19.35
CA GLY A 475 3.23 6.34 -20.39
C GLY A 475 4.39 6.87 -21.25
N GLY A 476 5.56 6.22 -21.18
CA GLY A 476 6.74 6.54 -21.98
C GLY A 476 8.00 6.77 -21.13
N ASP A 477 8.84 7.70 -21.57
CA ASP A 477 10.09 8.06 -20.91
C ASP A 477 9.83 8.97 -19.70
N ALA A 478 9.77 8.34 -18.53
CA ALA A 478 9.44 8.98 -17.28
C ALA A 478 10.68 9.44 -16.49
N SER A 479 10.56 10.60 -15.85
CA SER A 479 11.64 11.17 -15.02
C SER A 479 12.01 10.27 -13.85
N GLU A 480 11.02 9.59 -13.27
CA GLU A 480 11.12 8.68 -12.13
C GLU A 480 12.00 7.48 -12.44
N THR A 481 11.82 6.88 -13.63
CA THR A 481 12.63 5.75 -14.08
C THR A 481 14.09 6.14 -14.23
N THR A 482 14.37 7.27 -14.86
CA THR A 482 15.74 7.81 -14.94
C THR A 482 16.31 8.10 -13.55
N ALA A 483 15.50 8.63 -12.63
CA ALA A 483 15.90 8.90 -11.26
C ALA A 483 16.29 7.62 -10.50
N GLN A 484 15.52 6.52 -10.61
CA GLN A 484 15.86 5.24 -9.97
C GLN A 484 17.19 4.67 -10.47
N VAL A 485 17.47 4.77 -11.78
CA VAL A 485 18.76 4.34 -12.34
C VAL A 485 19.90 5.16 -11.77
N ILE A 486 19.77 6.49 -11.70
CA ILE A 486 20.77 7.38 -11.11
C ILE A 486 21.02 7.02 -9.64
N ILE A 487 19.97 6.82 -8.85
CA ILE A 487 20.09 6.43 -7.42
C ILE A 487 20.85 5.11 -7.27
N GLY A 488 20.49 4.10 -8.07
CA GLY A 488 21.12 2.78 -8.06
C GLY A 488 22.61 2.85 -8.43
N LEU A 489 22.93 3.46 -9.58
CA LEU A 489 24.31 3.62 -10.06
C LEU A 489 25.17 4.39 -9.07
N ALA A 490 24.70 5.54 -8.59
CA ALA A 490 25.43 6.36 -7.65
C ALA A 490 25.68 5.62 -6.31
N SER A 491 24.70 4.85 -5.83
CA SER A 491 24.83 4.06 -4.60
C SER A 491 25.96 3.01 -4.68
N VAL A 492 26.15 2.39 -5.84
CA VAL A 492 27.23 1.40 -6.04
C VAL A 492 28.57 2.02 -6.44
N GLY A 493 28.61 3.33 -6.71
CA GLY A 493 29.83 4.07 -7.08
C GLY A 493 30.05 4.20 -8.59
N VAL A 494 29.02 4.00 -9.40
CA VAL A 494 29.07 4.17 -10.87
C VAL A 494 28.56 5.54 -11.23
N ASP A 495 29.32 6.27 -12.04
CA ASP A 495 28.98 7.62 -12.48
C ASP A 495 27.86 7.58 -13.54
N PRO A 496 26.68 8.19 -13.29
CA PRO A 496 25.57 8.24 -14.25
C PRO A 496 25.87 9.15 -15.48
N THR A 497 27.00 9.86 -15.48
CA THR A 497 27.48 10.67 -16.62
C THR A 497 28.55 9.99 -17.46
N ASP A 498 28.90 8.74 -17.13
CA ASP A 498 29.85 7.91 -17.86
C ASP A 498 29.45 7.69 -19.33
N GLU A 499 30.43 7.38 -20.19
CA GLU A 499 30.21 7.11 -21.62
C GLU A 499 29.21 5.98 -21.86
N ARG A 500 29.16 4.99 -20.96
CA ARG A 500 28.18 3.88 -20.99
C ARG A 500 26.74 4.37 -20.93
N PHE A 501 26.52 5.55 -20.35
CA PHE A 501 25.19 6.12 -20.12
C PHE A 501 24.96 7.42 -20.91
N THR A 502 25.77 7.67 -21.96
CA THR A 502 25.71 8.88 -22.78
C THR A 502 25.37 8.54 -24.23
N LYS A 503 24.23 9.04 -24.73
CA LYS A 503 23.69 8.70 -26.08
C LYS A 503 23.77 9.90 -27.02
N GLN A 504 24.23 9.73 -28.26
CA GLN A 504 24.52 10.84 -29.17
C GLN A 504 23.24 11.52 -29.70
N ALA A 505 23.24 12.86 -29.80
CA ALA A 505 22.09 13.69 -30.14
C ALA A 505 21.54 13.55 -31.60
N GLY A 506 22.08 12.63 -32.41
CA GLY A 506 21.72 12.46 -33.82
C GLY A 506 20.30 11.96 -34.09
N ASP A 507 19.60 11.47 -33.06
CA ASP A 507 18.26 10.88 -33.14
C ASP A 507 17.17 11.72 -32.43
N LEU A 508 17.45 12.97 -32.02
CA LEU A 508 16.52 13.77 -31.23
C LEU A 508 16.02 15.01 -31.96
N VAL A 509 14.69 15.09 -32.11
CA VAL A 509 13.96 16.30 -32.48
C VAL A 509 14.04 17.26 -31.29
N VAL A 510 15.01 18.16 -31.35
CA VAL A 510 15.24 19.19 -30.33
C VAL A 510 14.04 20.14 -30.26
N ALA A 511 13.36 20.15 -29.11
CA ALA A 511 12.61 21.32 -28.66
C ALA A 511 12.97 21.61 -27.20
N SER A 512 13.62 22.75 -27.00
CA SER A 512 13.91 23.43 -25.72
C SER A 512 15.14 23.02 -24.88
N LEU A 513 16.30 22.87 -25.52
CA LEU A 513 17.56 23.25 -24.86
C LEU A 513 18.21 24.36 -25.68
N ASP A 514 18.27 25.57 -25.11
CA ASP A 514 18.94 26.73 -25.67
C ASP A 514 20.46 26.58 -25.49
N SER A 515 21.05 25.61 -26.20
CA SER A 515 22.50 25.44 -26.33
C SER A 515 22.80 24.45 -27.44
N GLY A 516 23.63 24.83 -28.41
CA GLY A 516 23.99 24.04 -29.59
C GLY A 516 24.71 22.72 -29.26
N ALA A 517 23.95 21.69 -28.91
CA ALA A 517 24.46 20.37 -28.57
C ALA A 517 24.63 19.50 -29.83
N SER A 518 25.88 19.34 -30.29
CA SER A 518 26.32 18.19 -31.11
C SER A 518 26.94 17.09 -30.24
N THR A 519 26.56 17.04 -28.97
CA THR A 519 27.15 16.20 -27.91
C THR A 519 26.09 15.30 -27.29
N GLY A 520 26.43 14.06 -26.94
CA GLY A 520 25.46 13.13 -26.37
C GLY A 520 24.83 13.58 -25.05
N VAL A 521 23.65 13.02 -24.75
CA VAL A 521 22.83 13.24 -23.56
C VAL A 521 23.10 12.10 -22.57
N ASN A 522 23.56 12.44 -21.35
CA ASN A 522 23.70 11.50 -20.24
C ASN A 522 22.48 11.52 -19.29
N LEU A 523 22.41 10.58 -18.35
CA LEU A 523 21.26 10.43 -17.44
C LEU A 523 20.95 11.68 -16.62
N ILE A 524 21.97 12.42 -16.15
CA ILE A 524 21.75 13.65 -15.38
C ILE A 524 21.21 14.75 -16.29
N GLN A 525 21.74 14.89 -17.51
CA GLN A 525 21.23 15.84 -18.50
C GLN A 525 19.79 15.51 -18.87
N HIS A 526 19.51 14.22 -19.10
CA HIS A 526 18.18 13.72 -19.43
C HIS A 526 17.17 14.05 -18.33
N LEU A 527 17.48 13.69 -17.08
CA LEU A 527 16.62 14.00 -15.93
C LEU A 527 16.32 15.51 -15.81
N LEU A 528 17.32 16.35 -16.03
CA LEU A 528 17.16 17.81 -15.95
C LEU A 528 16.22 18.39 -17.02
N THR A 529 15.93 17.66 -18.11
CA THR A 529 14.96 18.10 -19.12
C THR A 529 13.51 18.11 -18.61
N PHE A 530 13.20 17.30 -17.60
CA PHE A 530 11.86 17.22 -16.99
C PHE A 530 11.61 18.34 -15.97
N LYS A 531 12.65 19.11 -15.63
CA LYS A 531 12.57 20.15 -14.61
C LYS A 531 11.69 21.32 -15.08
N GLN A 532 10.73 21.69 -14.24
CA GLN A 532 9.81 22.78 -14.46
C GLN A 532 10.29 24.12 -13.87
N SER A 533 9.65 25.20 -14.31
CA SER A 533 9.97 26.57 -13.92
C SER A 533 9.69 26.88 -12.44
N ASP A 534 8.79 26.13 -11.81
CA ASP A 534 8.46 26.23 -10.38
C ASP A 534 9.47 25.52 -9.46
N GLY A 535 10.43 24.78 -10.03
CA GLY A 535 11.44 24.03 -9.32
C GLY A 535 11.17 22.53 -9.20
N GLY A 536 9.97 22.06 -9.52
CA GLY A 536 9.66 20.63 -9.54
C GLY A 536 10.02 19.95 -10.85
N PHE A 537 9.63 18.69 -10.99
CA PHE A 537 9.84 17.85 -12.18
C PHE A 537 8.49 17.31 -12.66
N ALA A 538 8.33 17.20 -13.96
CA ALA A 538 7.18 16.54 -14.58
C ALA A 538 7.41 15.04 -14.70
N HIS A 539 6.33 14.26 -14.69
CA HIS A 539 6.38 12.81 -14.91
C HIS A 539 6.91 12.48 -16.32
N LEU A 540 6.28 13.07 -17.34
CA LEU A 540 6.68 12.99 -18.74
C LEU A 540 7.12 14.37 -19.24
N SER A 541 8.00 14.39 -20.25
CA SER A 541 8.44 15.63 -20.88
C SER A 541 7.25 16.45 -21.43
N GLY A 542 7.25 17.76 -21.16
CA GLY A 542 6.14 18.66 -21.54
C GLY A 542 4.90 18.60 -20.65
N GLY A 543 4.88 17.74 -19.62
CA GLY A 543 3.81 17.68 -18.61
C GLY A 543 3.94 18.74 -17.51
N ASP A 544 2.91 18.81 -16.66
CA ASP A 544 2.92 19.62 -15.45
C ASP A 544 3.81 19.00 -14.35
N THR A 545 4.22 19.81 -13.39
CA THR A 545 4.98 19.35 -12.22
C THR A 545 4.22 18.27 -11.45
N ASN A 546 4.89 17.13 -11.22
CA ASN A 546 4.41 16.00 -10.44
C ASN A 546 5.22 15.87 -9.13
N THR A 547 4.53 15.59 -8.03
CA THR A 547 5.15 15.51 -6.69
C THR A 547 6.11 14.31 -6.55
N MET A 548 5.72 13.14 -7.07
CA MET A 548 6.55 11.94 -7.04
C MET A 548 7.78 12.10 -7.92
N ALA A 549 7.60 12.57 -9.16
CA ALA A 549 8.69 12.97 -10.05
C ALA A 549 9.68 13.90 -9.37
N SER A 550 9.17 14.97 -8.73
CA SER A 550 9.99 15.95 -8.02
C SER A 550 10.76 15.33 -6.84
N THR A 551 10.13 14.42 -6.09
CA THR A 551 10.74 13.75 -4.94
C THR A 551 11.83 12.78 -5.38
N GLN A 552 11.58 11.96 -6.38
CA GLN A 552 12.56 11.01 -6.91
C GLN A 552 13.72 11.73 -7.62
N ALA A 553 13.44 12.77 -8.40
CA ALA A 553 14.48 13.60 -9.00
C ALA A 553 15.37 14.27 -7.94
N LEU A 554 14.80 14.74 -6.83
CA LEU A 554 15.57 15.29 -5.71
C LEU A 554 16.50 14.24 -5.09
N LEU A 555 16.02 13.02 -4.86
CA LEU A 555 16.81 11.90 -4.35
C LEU A 555 17.94 11.54 -5.33
N ALA A 556 17.64 11.44 -6.63
CA ALA A 556 18.63 11.11 -7.67
C ALA A 556 19.74 12.15 -7.80
N LEU A 557 19.39 13.43 -7.90
CA LEU A 557 20.37 14.51 -7.97
C LEU A 557 21.23 14.58 -6.71
N THR A 558 20.66 14.26 -5.55
CA THR A 558 21.42 14.22 -4.30
C THR A 558 22.30 12.98 -4.19
N ALA A 559 21.85 11.82 -4.68
CA ALA A 559 22.70 10.63 -4.80
C ALA A 559 23.92 10.91 -5.67
N TYR A 560 23.74 11.64 -6.78
CA TYR A 560 24.84 12.08 -7.60
C TYR A 560 25.78 13.08 -6.89
N ASP A 561 25.28 14.08 -6.15
CA ASP A 561 26.13 14.94 -5.30
C ASP A 561 26.88 14.12 -4.23
N TYR A 562 26.24 13.10 -3.64
CA TYR A 562 26.86 12.22 -2.64
C TYR A 562 27.97 11.36 -3.25
N LEU A 563 27.78 10.85 -4.48
CA LEU A 563 28.83 10.15 -5.23
C LEU A 563 30.04 11.07 -5.46
N LEU A 564 29.80 12.29 -5.95
CA LEU A 564 30.86 13.26 -6.25
C LEU A 564 31.57 13.77 -4.99
N THR A 565 30.96 13.64 -3.82
CA THR A 565 31.50 14.10 -2.52
C THR A 565 31.84 12.97 -1.56
N ASP A 566 31.81 11.72 -2.01
CA ASP A 566 32.13 10.50 -1.25
C ASP A 566 31.36 10.38 0.09
N LYS A 567 30.05 10.72 0.07
CA LYS A 567 29.16 10.62 1.25
C LYS A 567 28.48 9.26 1.40
N GLY A 568 28.64 8.36 0.42
CA GLY A 568 27.99 7.06 0.41
C GLY A 568 26.51 7.11 -0.02
N SER A 569 25.71 6.15 0.44
CA SER A 569 24.30 6.02 0.05
C SER A 569 23.40 7.05 0.73
N ILE A 570 22.43 7.59 -0.02
CA ILE A 570 21.38 8.48 0.49
C ILE A 570 20.42 7.79 1.48
N TYR A 571 20.40 6.46 1.51
CA TYR A 571 19.53 5.71 2.42
C TYR A 571 20.18 5.42 3.77
N ARG A 572 21.43 5.82 4.02
CA ARG A 572 22.13 5.59 5.30
C ARG A 572 22.19 6.87 6.13
N PHE A 573 21.43 6.89 7.22
CA PHE A 573 21.34 8.06 8.10
C PHE A 573 22.27 7.91 9.30
N SER A 574 22.94 9.01 9.66
CA SER A 574 23.90 9.05 10.77
C SER A 574 23.39 9.82 11.99
N LYS A 575 22.13 10.26 11.98
CA LYS A 575 21.54 11.02 13.08
C LYS A 575 21.41 10.15 14.35
N PRO A 576 21.72 10.69 15.54
CA PRO A 576 21.39 10.03 16.80
C PRO A 576 19.88 9.79 16.88
N LYS A 577 19.47 8.56 17.23
CA LYS A 577 18.06 8.18 17.25
C LYS A 577 17.44 8.51 18.61
N VAL A 578 16.28 9.17 18.59
CA VAL A 578 15.49 9.50 19.77
C VAL A 578 14.32 8.51 19.88
N VAL A 579 14.03 8.06 21.10
CA VAL A 579 12.87 7.22 21.40
C VAL A 579 11.67 8.13 21.63
N VAL A 580 10.55 7.87 20.96
CA VAL A 580 9.28 8.59 21.13
C VAL A 580 8.30 7.66 21.82
N ASP A 581 8.07 7.90 23.12
CA ASP A 581 7.25 7.01 23.97
C ASP A 581 5.74 7.16 23.69
N SER A 582 4.96 6.14 24.07
CA SER A 582 3.49 6.13 23.88
C SER A 582 2.77 7.23 24.65
N ASP A 583 3.35 7.71 25.75
CA ASP A 583 2.66 8.55 26.75
C ASP A 583 2.79 10.06 26.51
N GLU A 584 3.57 10.51 25.51
CA GLU A 584 3.61 11.92 25.10
C GLU A 584 2.77 12.13 23.84
N ILE A 585 1.50 12.45 24.02
CA ILE A 585 0.85 13.43 23.17
C ILE A 585 1.41 14.77 23.66
N VAL A 586 2.36 15.35 22.92
CA VAL A 586 2.79 16.71 23.18
C VAL A 586 1.61 17.61 22.84
N ASP A 587 0.85 17.97 23.86
CA ASP A 587 -0.14 19.04 23.79
C ASP A 587 0.67 20.34 23.57
N ASN A 588 0.98 20.65 22.31
CA ASN A 588 1.51 21.94 21.93
C ASN A 588 0.35 22.93 22.08
N GLU A 589 0.16 23.43 23.31
CA GLU A 589 -0.55 24.69 23.54
C GLU A 589 0.10 25.75 22.65
N VAL A 590 -0.61 26.11 21.58
CA VAL A 590 -0.35 27.32 20.82
C VAL A 590 -0.54 28.48 21.78
N THR A 591 0.54 28.98 22.36
CA THR A 591 0.53 30.27 23.06
C THR A 591 0.11 31.36 22.06
N PRO A 592 -1.02 32.06 22.28
CA PRO A 592 -1.32 33.22 21.46
C PRO A 592 -0.39 34.37 21.87
N THR A 593 0.34 34.91 20.90
CA THR A 593 1.12 36.14 21.06
C THR A 593 0.15 37.33 21.22
N PRO A 594 0.41 38.28 22.14
CA PRO A 594 -0.62 39.21 22.61
C PRO A 594 -0.96 40.28 21.58
N GLU A 595 -2.25 40.38 21.25
CA GLU A 595 -2.77 41.51 20.48
C GLU A 595 -3.01 42.72 21.41
N LYS A 596 -2.48 43.82 20.91
CA LYS A 596 -2.37 45.17 21.45
C LYS A 596 -3.67 45.71 22.08
N THR A 597 -3.59 46.04 23.36
CA THR A 597 -4.57 46.83 24.09
C THR A 597 -4.63 48.25 23.52
N ALA A 598 -5.83 48.72 23.19
CA ALA A 598 -6.16 50.14 23.11
C ALA A 598 -7.34 50.40 24.03
N GLU A 599 -7.10 51.30 24.99
CA GLU A 599 -8.02 51.81 26.01
C GLU A 599 -9.28 52.42 25.40
N ILE A 600 -10.45 52.15 25.97
CA ILE A 600 -11.50 53.16 26.22
C ILE A 600 -12.15 52.85 27.59
N GLU A 601 -12.17 53.87 28.44
CA GLU A 601 -12.73 53.92 29.79
C GLU A 601 -14.28 53.99 29.85
N GLU A 602 -14.78 53.77 31.07
CA GLU A 602 -16.04 54.28 31.66
C GLU A 602 -17.40 53.78 31.12
N SER A 603 -18.12 53.00 31.94
CA SER A 603 -18.91 53.55 33.04
C SER A 603 -19.81 52.50 33.71
N LEU A 604 -19.90 52.61 35.03
CA LEU A 604 -20.78 51.89 35.92
C LEU A 604 -22.25 52.24 35.67
N ASN A 605 -23.16 51.27 35.79
CA ASN A 605 -24.34 51.46 36.64
C ASN A 605 -25.05 50.15 37.00
N GLU A 606 -25.62 50.22 38.19
CA GLU A 606 -26.05 49.17 39.10
C GLU A 606 -27.59 49.02 39.05
N VAL A 607 -28.10 47.98 39.74
CA VAL A 607 -29.39 47.98 40.49
C VAL A 607 -30.66 47.34 39.87
N LYS A 608 -31.00 46.19 40.49
CA LYS A 608 -32.30 45.71 41.04
C LYS A 608 -33.28 44.83 40.23
N GLN A 609 -33.42 43.62 40.76
CA GLN A 609 -34.66 42.83 40.96
C GLN A 609 -35.78 43.64 41.67
N PRO A 610 -37.08 43.28 41.49
CA PRO A 610 -37.66 42.29 42.41
C PRO A 610 -38.73 41.33 41.82
N GLU A 611 -38.99 40.32 42.64
CA GLU A 611 -39.92 39.18 42.59
C GLU A 611 -41.41 39.53 42.33
N THR A 612 -42.21 38.61 41.74
CA THR A 612 -43.15 37.71 42.49
C THR A 612 -44.05 36.80 41.60
N LYS A 613 -44.04 35.51 41.93
CA LYS A 613 -45.11 34.47 42.02
C LYS A 613 -46.26 34.35 40.99
N SER A 614 -46.43 33.14 40.44
CA SER A 614 -47.63 32.29 40.64
C SER A 614 -47.36 30.82 40.27
N GLU A 615 -47.94 29.92 41.06
CA GLU A 615 -47.81 28.45 41.09
C GLU A 615 -48.63 27.74 39.99
N ALA A 616 -48.20 26.53 39.59
CA ALA A 616 -49.02 25.30 39.56
C ALA A 616 -48.22 24.06 39.09
N THR A 617 -47.76 23.33 40.09
CA THR A 617 -47.43 21.89 40.29
C THR A 617 -47.79 20.83 39.22
N THR A 618 -46.81 19.97 38.87
CA THR A 618 -46.81 18.48 39.01
C THR A 618 -45.45 17.92 38.53
N VAL A 619 -44.45 17.73 39.40
CA VAL A 619 -44.07 16.48 40.12
C VAL A 619 -44.08 15.21 39.27
N VAL A 620 -42.88 14.74 38.86
CA VAL A 620 -42.37 13.39 39.23
C VAL A 620 -40.83 13.44 39.33
N ASN A 621 -40.33 13.00 40.49
CA ASN A 621 -38.93 12.83 40.87
C ASN A 621 -38.16 11.89 39.93
N LYS A 622 -36.94 12.29 39.52
CA LYS A 622 -35.87 11.33 39.22
C LYS A 622 -34.83 11.43 40.34
N LYS A 623 -34.82 10.39 41.19
CA LYS A 623 -33.80 10.12 42.20
C LYS A 623 -32.42 10.07 41.53
N GLU A 624 -31.47 10.79 42.09
CA GLU A 624 -30.09 10.33 42.16
C GLU A 624 -30.06 8.97 42.88
N SER A 625 -29.43 7.98 42.25
CA SER A 625 -28.75 6.92 42.97
C SER A 625 -27.42 6.66 42.29
N ALA A 626 -26.36 7.13 42.94
CA ALA A 626 -25.08 6.46 42.88
C ALA A 626 -25.28 5.02 43.37
N GLN A 627 -24.87 4.03 42.57
CA GLN A 627 -24.52 2.69 43.02
C GLN A 627 -23.59 2.10 41.96
N GLU A 628 -22.31 2.05 42.28
CA GLU A 628 -21.63 0.85 42.79
C GLU A 628 -21.07 0.03 41.63
N ILE A 629 -19.75 0.06 41.54
CA ILE A 629 -18.92 -0.83 40.75
C ILE A 629 -19.23 -2.26 41.19
N VAL A 630 -20.16 -2.91 40.49
CA VAL A 630 -20.30 -4.36 40.55
C VAL A 630 -19.17 -4.93 39.72
N LYS A 631 -18.16 -5.50 40.40
CA LYS A 631 -17.21 -6.44 39.78
C LYS A 631 -17.99 -7.61 39.20
N GLY A 632 -18.34 -7.52 37.92
CA GLY A 632 -18.89 -8.61 37.13
C GLY A 632 -17.78 -9.62 36.82
N GLN A 633 -18.06 -10.89 37.10
CA GLN A 633 -17.15 -12.02 36.93
C GLN A 633 -16.78 -12.22 35.45
N PRO A 634 -15.58 -12.78 35.14
CA PRO A 634 -15.19 -13.06 33.77
C PRO A 634 -16.17 -14.03 33.11
N LEU A 635 -16.59 -13.70 31.89
CA LEU A 635 -17.40 -14.56 31.01
C LEU A 635 -16.55 -15.72 30.45
N PRO A 636 -17.20 -16.84 30.07
CA PRO A 636 -16.55 -18.11 29.84
C PRO A 636 -15.71 -18.13 28.56
N ASN A 637 -14.55 -18.77 28.67
CA ASN A 637 -13.60 -18.99 27.57
C ASN A 637 -14.25 -19.84 26.46
N THR A 638 -14.72 -19.20 25.38
CA THR A 638 -15.31 -19.87 24.20
C THR A 638 -14.31 -20.08 23.07
N ALA A 639 -13.05 -19.69 23.21
CA ALA A 639 -12.00 -20.30 22.43
C ALA A 639 -11.78 -21.72 22.97
N THR A 640 -11.90 -22.75 22.14
CA THR A 640 -11.33 -24.05 22.51
C THR A 640 -9.85 -23.80 22.78
N PRO A 641 -9.37 -23.86 24.04
CA PRO A 641 -8.01 -23.44 24.31
C PRO A 641 -7.13 -24.51 23.70
N LEU A 642 -6.22 -24.11 22.82
CA LEU A 642 -5.12 -24.97 22.37
C LEU A 642 -4.45 -25.66 23.58
N PHE A 643 -4.46 -25.00 24.75
CA PHE A 643 -4.07 -25.54 26.04
C PHE A 643 -4.90 -26.72 26.56
N ASN A 644 -6.22 -26.80 26.34
CA ASN A 644 -7.03 -27.97 26.72
C ASN A 644 -6.77 -29.16 25.81
N LEU A 645 -6.50 -28.93 24.52
CA LEU A 645 -6.06 -29.96 23.57
C LEU A 645 -4.65 -30.45 23.90
N LEU A 646 -3.73 -29.54 24.23
CA LEU A 646 -2.39 -29.86 24.72
C LEU A 646 -2.43 -30.55 26.09
N ALA A 647 -3.33 -30.17 27.00
CA ALA A 647 -3.52 -30.80 28.29
C ALA A 647 -4.18 -32.17 28.19
N ALA A 648 -5.14 -32.36 27.28
CA ALA A 648 -5.72 -33.66 26.96
C ALA A 648 -4.66 -34.58 26.34
N GLY A 649 -3.86 -34.06 25.39
CA GLY A 649 -2.71 -34.75 24.82
C GLY A 649 -1.65 -35.11 25.86
N GLY A 650 -1.31 -34.18 26.76
CA GLY A 650 -0.40 -34.39 27.88
C GLY A 650 -0.93 -35.42 28.89
N THR A 651 -2.23 -35.40 29.19
CA THR A 651 -2.88 -36.37 30.08
C THR A 651 -2.87 -37.77 29.45
N LEU A 652 -3.11 -37.88 28.14
CA LEU A 652 -3.02 -39.14 27.40
C LEU A 652 -1.57 -39.66 27.35
N LEU A 653 -0.57 -38.77 27.24
CA LEU A 653 0.85 -39.13 27.34
C LEU A 653 1.21 -39.63 28.74
N VAL A 654 0.72 -39.00 29.81
CA VAL A 654 0.96 -39.44 31.19
C VAL A 654 0.28 -40.77 31.48
N ILE A 655 -0.98 -40.95 31.06
CA ILE A 655 -1.70 -42.23 31.20
C ILE A 655 -0.99 -43.32 30.40
N GLY A 656 -0.62 -43.05 29.14
CA GLY A 656 0.13 -43.98 28.29
C GLY A 656 1.46 -44.39 28.91
N SER A 657 2.22 -43.44 29.44
CA SER A 657 3.49 -43.65 30.13
C SER A 657 3.32 -44.48 31.41
N THR A 658 2.29 -44.19 32.20
CA THR A 658 1.98 -44.90 33.46
C THR A 658 1.55 -46.35 33.18
N VAL A 659 0.74 -46.59 32.14
CA VAL A 659 0.35 -47.93 31.70
C VAL A 659 1.57 -48.72 31.18
N LEU A 660 2.47 -48.08 30.43
CA LEU A 660 3.72 -48.68 29.97
C LEU A 660 4.62 -49.09 31.14
N VAL A 661 4.85 -48.20 32.11
CA VAL A 661 5.67 -48.46 33.30
C VAL A 661 5.04 -49.55 34.18
N TYR A 662 3.72 -49.51 34.41
CA TYR A 662 3.01 -50.54 35.18
C TYR A 662 3.03 -51.90 34.48
N SER A 663 2.90 -51.92 33.15
CA SER A 663 2.98 -53.15 32.36
C SER A 663 4.39 -53.77 32.36
N ASN A 664 5.44 -52.95 32.37
CA ASN A 664 6.84 -53.38 32.48
C ASN A 664 7.18 -53.87 33.90
N ARG A 665 6.62 -53.23 34.95
CA ARG A 665 6.76 -53.69 36.35
C ARG A 665 6.04 -55.02 36.63
N ARG A 666 4.89 -55.27 35.99
CA ARG A 666 4.21 -56.58 36.10
C ARG A 666 4.91 -57.72 35.37
N GLN A 667 5.75 -57.43 34.36
CA GLN A 667 6.56 -58.44 33.68
C GLN A 667 7.83 -58.79 34.47
N THR A 668 8.36 -57.87 35.28
CA THR A 668 9.53 -58.12 36.14
C THR A 668 9.18 -58.83 37.46
N ASN A 669 7.95 -58.72 37.97
CA ASN A 669 7.46 -59.48 39.13
C ASN A 669 6.84 -60.87 38.78
N LYS A 670 7.09 -61.39 37.57
CA LYS A 670 6.77 -62.77 37.16
C LYS A 670 8.04 -63.54 36.78
N VAL A 671 9.06 -63.44 37.63
CA VAL A 671 10.22 -64.32 37.70
C VAL A 671 10.25 -64.95 39.08
#